data_AF-A0A7X0XQD4-F1
#
_entry.id   AF-A0A7X0XQD4-F1
#
_cell.length_a   1.000
_cell.length_b   1.000
_cell.length_c   1.000
_cell.angle_alpha   90.00
_cell.angle_beta   90.00
_cell.angle_gamma   90.00
#
_symmetry.space_group_name_H-M   'P 1'
#
loop_
_entity.id
_entity.type
_entity.pdbx_description
1 polymer ?
#
loop_
_entity_poly.entity_id
_entity_poly.type
_entity_poly.pdbx_seq_one_letter_code
_entity_poly.pdbx_strand_id
1 'polypeptide(L)'
;MNKMNINKMKVIGSLLVLCISLLLPSIQVFAEELNLDTKTGYNYTGINPDGETVTDTNLERMKLDGIDVFCIEHGKYATGGDNYSSATYNGNQKDLLSKIAYFGFTNTSQTNYDYAVAQLMIWETLGDTYQSSTIPNYAKRKGEIMNLINRYNTNPSFANKTYTVNVGETLVIDDSNTVLSDMQLASIPKNLKIEKDGNKLKITATSDSQSGVVSLQKVPNNKIGTSIVYTKPDRQSLAKFQLEDKGESSFSIDVRHRGDLEVMKIDEDTKQPLANAKIKFQYGSTTKEVVTGKDGIARIENILEGTEIIVSEISAPNGYVNKGELLTAVIKPNSCVTLTLNNKEQLGTINVIKTGEEFGATMPNSFYSLENATFGVFTDKDVRVGTIKTDIKGHGTLSGLKLGNYYMIEEKAPEGFKISTEKQPFTLSYAGQHVEVASSSIAITNEEQKGIAVLMKEDRVTGAIPQGAATLDGAVYELHRTSNDELIDTVIIEAGRAQVENLLLDDYYWLEKQAPLGYQLDSEKHRFTLTYAGEKVETAIQETTVKEDVVLGGFDIIKFGNYDWKNSLIQYLKGENPPILPLENVEFTVISKTTNEIVQVGVTDNEGYISFKDLPYDTYTVKETVTPEGYKVSNDFEVTISEHGQTHHYAIENRVIEERLKVVKYDLATGETIPRAGAGFQIRNVATGELVQLPNVDGFTDTFYTNGEGFLQLSKALGYGNYELSEVQAPTGYQLSSEKVTFTVDGSHGGLIVIRFGDQAIPENPEKLVETGQYLLPTLTIGATLVMASLLSLWRLQKA
;
A
#
# COMPACT_ATOMS: atom_id res chain seq x y z
N MET A 1 16.72 -44.14 -20.31
CA MET A 1 16.04 -45.25 -21.01
C MET A 1 17.04 -45.99 -21.88
N ASN A 2 16.88 -47.31 -22.05
CA ASN A 2 17.80 -48.19 -22.79
C ASN A 2 17.69 -48.07 -24.32
N LYS A 3 18.69 -48.66 -25.02
CA LYS A 3 18.86 -48.84 -26.49
C LYS A 3 19.55 -47.64 -27.19
N MET A 4 20.42 -47.84 -28.18
CA MET A 4 20.94 -49.09 -28.78
C MET A 4 22.34 -48.89 -29.36
N ASN A 5 23.19 -49.91 -29.27
CA ASN A 5 24.54 -49.93 -29.81
C ASN A 5 24.50 -50.53 -31.24
N ILE A 6 24.96 -49.81 -32.27
CA ILE A 6 25.05 -50.34 -33.65
C ILE A 6 26.40 -49.95 -34.30
N ASN A 7 27.30 -50.93 -34.35
CA ASN A 7 28.36 -51.00 -35.35
C ASN A 7 27.78 -51.41 -36.72
N LYS A 8 28.23 -50.79 -37.83
CA LYS A 8 28.65 -51.40 -39.12
C LYS A 8 28.67 -50.40 -40.28
N MET A 9 29.38 -50.79 -41.35
CA MET A 9 29.55 -50.12 -42.67
C MET A 9 30.48 -48.89 -42.65
N LYS A 10 31.48 -48.74 -43.52
CA LYS A 10 31.81 -49.48 -44.77
C LYS A 10 33.30 -49.87 -44.85
N VAL A 11 33.55 -51.16 -45.00
CA VAL A 11 34.71 -51.73 -45.72
C VAL A 11 34.10 -52.65 -46.79
N ILE A 12 34.78 -52.74 -47.95
CA ILE A 12 34.57 -53.61 -49.13
C ILE A 12 34.55 -52.75 -50.40
N GLY A 13 35.52 -53.03 -51.28
CA GLY A 13 35.73 -52.34 -52.56
C GLY A 13 36.79 -53.06 -53.40
N SER A 14 36.80 -54.39 -53.38
CA SER A 14 37.72 -55.24 -54.14
C SER A 14 37.05 -56.53 -54.60
N LEU A 15 37.47 -56.99 -55.78
CA LEU A 15 37.29 -58.32 -56.37
C LEU A 15 35.92 -58.75 -56.95
N LEU A 16 36.03 -59.44 -58.10
CA LEU A 16 35.04 -60.21 -58.86
C LEU A 16 33.89 -59.38 -59.49
N VAL A 17 33.38 -59.72 -60.68
CA VAL A 17 33.22 -61.06 -61.29
C VAL A 17 33.78 -61.16 -62.73
N LEU A 18 34.45 -62.27 -62.99
CA LEU A 18 34.91 -62.75 -64.30
C LEU A 18 33.80 -63.61 -64.98
N CYS A 19 33.86 -63.77 -66.30
CA CYS A 19 33.08 -64.70 -67.13
C CYS A 19 31.58 -64.41 -67.35
N ILE A 20 31.22 -64.16 -68.60
CA ILE A 20 30.11 -64.85 -69.30
C ILE A 20 30.45 -64.97 -70.79
N SER A 21 30.27 -66.20 -71.31
CA SER A 21 30.20 -66.63 -72.72
C SER A 21 31.19 -66.08 -73.74
N LEU A 22 32.28 -66.83 -73.95
CA LEU A 22 32.71 -67.19 -75.30
C LEU A 22 31.55 -67.83 -76.06
N LEU A 23 31.20 -67.28 -77.23
CA LEU A 23 30.56 -67.98 -78.36
C LEU A 23 30.71 -67.12 -79.62
N LEU A 24 31.95 -66.91 -80.05
CA LEU A 24 32.24 -66.48 -81.41
C LEU A 24 32.48 -67.73 -82.28
N PRO A 25 32.02 -67.74 -83.55
CA PRO A 25 32.27 -68.86 -84.45
C PRO A 25 33.78 -69.02 -84.69
N SER A 26 34.19 -70.23 -85.07
CA SER A 26 35.55 -70.52 -85.50
C SER A 26 36.00 -69.53 -86.57
N ILE A 27 36.93 -68.65 -86.20
CA ILE A 27 37.58 -67.74 -87.15
C ILE A 27 38.29 -68.61 -88.18
N GLN A 28 38.02 -68.37 -89.47
CA GLN A 28 38.77 -69.00 -90.54
C GLN A 28 40.25 -68.65 -90.35
N VAL A 29 41.13 -69.64 -90.45
CA VAL A 29 42.57 -69.40 -90.52
C VAL A 29 42.85 -68.67 -91.83
N PHE A 30 42.80 -67.34 -91.79
CA PHE A 30 43.46 -66.52 -92.79
C PHE A 30 44.95 -66.75 -92.61
N ALA A 31 45.62 -67.05 -93.71
CA ALA A 31 47.03 -67.31 -93.72
C ALA A 31 47.72 -65.94 -93.80
N GLU A 32 48.16 -65.41 -92.65
CA GLU A 32 48.72 -64.06 -92.53
C GLU A 32 50.02 -63.95 -93.36
N GLU A 33 50.12 -62.92 -94.21
CA GLU A 33 51.19 -62.78 -95.22
C GLU A 33 52.40 -62.02 -94.64
N LEU A 34 53.57 -62.66 -94.61
CA LEU A 34 54.82 -62.03 -94.18
C LEU A 34 55.55 -61.39 -95.36
N ASN A 35 55.69 -60.05 -95.33
CA ASN A 35 56.54 -59.29 -96.23
C ASN A 35 57.91 -58.97 -95.60
N LEU A 36 58.98 -59.21 -96.37
CA LEU A 36 60.39 -59.03 -95.99
C LEU A 36 61.17 -58.12 -96.97
N ASP A 37 60.46 -57.44 -97.88
CA ASP A 37 61.07 -56.63 -98.94
C ASP A 37 61.76 -55.38 -98.39
N THR A 38 61.26 -54.87 -97.26
CA THR A 38 61.79 -53.66 -96.63
C THR A 38 63.06 -54.00 -95.84
N LYS A 39 64.23 -53.67 -96.41
CA LYS A 39 65.51 -53.79 -95.71
C LYS A 39 65.84 -52.51 -94.93
N THR A 40 66.35 -52.64 -93.71
CA THR A 40 66.53 -51.49 -92.81
C THR A 40 67.76 -50.63 -93.13
N GLY A 41 68.76 -51.18 -93.81
CA GLY A 41 70.08 -50.56 -94.01
C GLY A 41 71.11 -50.87 -92.92
N TYR A 42 70.74 -51.67 -91.91
CA TYR A 42 71.59 -51.96 -90.75
C TYR A 42 71.87 -53.46 -90.59
N ASN A 43 73.03 -53.78 -90.03
CA ASN A 43 73.48 -55.14 -89.75
C ASN A 43 73.55 -55.36 -88.24
N TYR A 44 73.40 -56.61 -87.80
CA TYR A 44 73.56 -57.03 -86.42
C TYR A 44 74.28 -58.38 -86.34
N THR A 45 75.17 -58.52 -85.37
CA THR A 45 75.72 -59.80 -84.94
C THR A 45 75.48 -59.96 -83.44
N GLY A 46 74.83 -61.05 -83.08
CA GLY A 46 74.55 -61.45 -81.70
C GLY A 46 74.92 -62.91 -81.47
N ILE A 47 74.99 -63.31 -80.20
CA ILE A 47 74.93 -64.71 -79.80
C ILE A 47 73.52 -64.95 -79.27
N ASN A 48 72.74 -65.81 -79.91
CA ASN A 48 71.36 -66.10 -79.52
C ASN A 48 71.30 -66.95 -78.21
N PRO A 49 70.12 -67.16 -77.61
CA PRO A 49 69.99 -67.93 -76.37
C PRO A 49 70.46 -69.39 -76.46
N ASP A 50 70.52 -69.96 -77.68
CA ASP A 50 71.02 -71.32 -77.94
C ASP A 50 72.57 -71.37 -78.04
N GLY A 51 73.24 -70.21 -77.96
CA GLY A 51 74.71 -70.09 -77.99
C GLY A 51 75.31 -69.91 -79.38
N GLU A 52 74.50 -69.73 -80.42
CA GLU A 52 74.94 -69.61 -81.81
C GLU A 52 75.24 -68.15 -82.17
N THR A 53 76.38 -67.91 -82.85
CA THR A 53 76.69 -66.57 -83.39
C THR A 53 75.96 -66.34 -84.71
N VAL A 54 74.95 -65.49 -84.70
CA VAL A 54 74.08 -65.19 -85.83
C VAL A 54 74.38 -63.78 -86.35
N THR A 55 74.43 -63.61 -87.67
CA THR A 55 74.68 -62.29 -88.31
C THR A 55 73.62 -61.97 -89.36
N ASP A 56 72.77 -60.99 -89.04
CA ASP A 56 71.82 -60.40 -89.98
C ASP A 56 72.51 -59.29 -90.77
N THR A 57 72.71 -59.55 -92.07
CA THR A 57 73.18 -58.52 -93.00
C THR A 57 71.98 -57.83 -93.64
N ASN A 58 71.85 -56.52 -93.43
CA ASN A 58 70.76 -55.68 -93.89
C ASN A 58 69.38 -56.15 -93.37
N LEU A 59 69.26 -56.15 -92.03
CA LEU A 59 68.15 -56.62 -91.21
C LEU A 59 66.79 -56.22 -91.78
N GLU A 60 65.85 -57.17 -91.78
CA GLU A 60 64.54 -57.03 -92.40
C GLU A 60 63.54 -56.32 -91.49
N ARG A 61 62.82 -55.35 -92.05
CA ARG A 61 61.64 -54.75 -91.41
C ARG A 61 60.42 -55.60 -91.76
N MET A 62 60.05 -56.46 -90.82
CA MET A 62 59.06 -57.50 -91.01
C MET A 62 57.65 -56.91 -90.90
N LYS A 63 56.82 -57.20 -91.89
CA LYS A 63 55.41 -56.79 -91.87
C LYS A 63 54.50 -57.97 -92.09
N LEU A 64 53.56 -58.17 -91.19
CA LEU A 64 52.51 -59.18 -91.31
C LEU A 64 51.20 -58.47 -91.61
N ASP A 65 50.57 -58.78 -92.74
CA ASP A 65 49.38 -58.07 -93.26
C ASP A 65 49.55 -56.53 -93.26
N GLY A 66 50.75 -56.07 -93.61
CA GLY A 66 51.13 -54.65 -93.64
C GLY A 66 51.43 -54.01 -92.27
N ILE A 67 51.23 -54.74 -91.16
CA ILE A 67 51.51 -54.30 -89.80
C ILE A 67 52.95 -54.63 -89.43
N ASP A 68 53.72 -53.67 -88.93
CA ASP A 68 55.07 -53.92 -88.40
C ASP A 68 55.02 -54.89 -87.21
N VAL A 69 55.77 -55.99 -87.32
CA VAL A 69 55.94 -57.04 -86.31
C VAL A 69 57.42 -57.24 -86.04
N PHE A 70 57.79 -57.68 -84.84
CA PHE A 70 59.19 -57.92 -84.47
C PHE A 70 59.47 -59.42 -84.39
N CYS A 71 60.63 -59.86 -84.86
CA CYS A 71 61.13 -61.19 -84.57
C CYS A 71 61.34 -61.39 -83.06
N ILE A 72 60.99 -62.58 -82.56
CA ILE A 72 61.23 -63.00 -81.18
C ILE A 72 62.08 -64.30 -81.07
N GLU A 73 62.66 -64.77 -82.17
CA GLU A 73 63.54 -65.95 -82.21
C GLU A 73 64.76 -65.69 -83.14
N HIS A 74 65.86 -65.18 -82.57
CA HIS A 74 67.08 -64.88 -83.32
C HIS A 74 67.79 -66.17 -83.79
N GLY A 75 68.28 -66.17 -85.03
CA GLY A 75 68.90 -67.34 -85.67
C GLY A 75 67.97 -68.27 -86.46
N LYS A 76 66.65 -68.27 -86.18
CA LYS A 76 65.69 -68.97 -87.05
C LYS A 76 65.41 -68.17 -88.32
N TYR A 77 65.31 -68.85 -89.46
CA TYR A 77 64.97 -68.18 -90.72
C TYR A 77 63.50 -67.76 -90.77
N ALA A 78 63.26 -66.50 -91.11
CA ALA A 78 61.99 -66.06 -91.70
C ALA A 78 61.91 -66.49 -93.17
N THR A 79 60.69 -66.76 -93.64
CA THR A 79 60.42 -66.94 -95.07
C THR A 79 59.10 -66.24 -95.39
N GLY A 80 59.13 -65.30 -96.34
CA GLY A 80 57.97 -64.53 -96.73
C GLY A 80 56.81 -65.37 -97.28
N GLY A 81 55.64 -64.74 -97.36
CA GLY A 81 54.38 -65.37 -97.74
C GLY A 81 53.63 -66.05 -96.59
N ASP A 82 52.49 -66.62 -96.96
CA ASP A 82 51.40 -67.05 -96.09
C ASP A 82 51.71 -68.15 -95.06
N ASN A 83 50.75 -68.41 -94.17
CA ASN A 83 50.65 -69.51 -93.19
C ASN A 83 51.34 -69.24 -91.83
N TYR A 84 51.30 -68.00 -91.37
CA TYR A 84 51.45 -67.72 -89.94
C TYR A 84 50.13 -67.96 -89.19
N SER A 85 50.24 -68.27 -87.90
CA SER A 85 49.10 -68.47 -86.99
C SER A 85 49.24 -67.56 -85.78
N SER A 86 48.20 -66.76 -85.51
CA SER A 86 48.17 -65.78 -84.44
C SER A 86 47.61 -66.31 -83.11
N ALA A 87 48.23 -65.87 -82.01
CA ALA A 87 47.79 -66.10 -80.65
C ALA A 87 48.13 -64.89 -79.76
N THR A 88 47.59 -64.81 -78.54
CA THR A 88 48.06 -63.80 -77.57
C THR A 88 49.51 -64.10 -77.18
N TYR A 89 50.40 -63.11 -77.26
CA TYR A 89 51.75 -63.23 -76.72
C TYR A 89 51.67 -63.27 -75.19
N ASN A 90 52.20 -64.34 -74.58
CA ASN A 90 52.17 -64.59 -73.13
C ASN A 90 53.58 -64.82 -72.54
N GLY A 91 54.64 -64.33 -73.19
CA GLY A 91 56.01 -64.48 -72.70
C GLY A 91 56.30 -63.65 -71.43
N ASN A 92 57.18 -64.15 -70.56
CA ASN A 92 57.44 -63.58 -69.23
C ASN A 92 57.92 -62.11 -69.23
N GLN A 93 58.47 -61.62 -70.33
CA GLN A 93 58.98 -60.24 -70.48
C GLN A 93 58.03 -59.33 -71.28
N LYS A 94 56.78 -59.77 -71.54
CA LYS A 94 55.78 -59.08 -72.37
C LYS A 94 55.65 -57.58 -72.08
N ASP A 95 55.60 -57.18 -70.82
CA ASP A 95 55.48 -55.77 -70.42
C ASP A 95 56.68 -54.95 -70.92
N LEU A 96 57.90 -55.40 -70.60
CA LEU A 96 59.14 -54.75 -71.01
C LEU A 96 59.26 -54.72 -72.54
N LEU A 97 59.01 -55.84 -73.22
CA LEU A 97 59.03 -55.94 -74.68
C LEU A 97 58.02 -54.99 -75.33
N SER A 98 56.84 -54.84 -74.73
CA SER A 98 55.80 -53.93 -75.22
C SER A 98 56.16 -52.47 -75.01
N LYS A 99 56.84 -52.15 -73.91
CA LYS A 99 57.39 -50.82 -73.64
C LYS A 99 58.59 -50.52 -74.55
N ILE A 100 59.45 -51.51 -74.85
CA ILE A 100 60.54 -51.39 -75.84
C ILE A 100 59.98 -51.14 -77.24
N ALA A 101 59.02 -51.93 -77.71
CA ALA A 101 58.36 -51.72 -78.99
C ALA A 101 57.67 -50.35 -79.06
N TYR A 102 57.03 -49.91 -77.97
CA TYR A 102 56.37 -48.61 -77.92
C TYR A 102 57.35 -47.43 -77.98
N PHE A 103 58.31 -47.36 -77.05
CA PHE A 103 59.24 -46.23 -76.94
C PHE A 103 60.40 -46.27 -77.96
N GLY A 104 60.77 -47.46 -78.43
CA GLY A 104 61.76 -47.66 -79.48
C GLY A 104 61.22 -47.42 -80.88
N PHE A 105 59.92 -47.68 -81.12
CA PHE A 105 59.35 -47.65 -82.47
C PHE A 105 57.92 -47.07 -82.57
N THR A 106 56.91 -47.61 -81.89
CA THR A 106 55.50 -47.23 -82.13
C THR A 106 55.21 -45.74 -81.88
N ASN A 107 55.89 -45.15 -80.89
CA ASN A 107 55.79 -43.74 -80.50
C ASN A 107 56.96 -42.89 -81.00
N THR A 108 57.64 -43.32 -82.06
CA THR A 108 58.67 -42.54 -82.77
C THR A 108 58.18 -42.17 -84.18
N SER A 109 59.09 -41.67 -85.03
CA SER A 109 58.84 -41.48 -86.46
C SER A 109 58.77 -42.80 -87.26
N GLN A 110 58.87 -43.97 -86.58
CA GLN A 110 58.75 -45.31 -87.18
C GLN A 110 59.71 -45.53 -88.36
N THR A 111 60.92 -44.98 -88.26
CA THR A 111 61.95 -45.14 -89.29
C THR A 111 62.56 -46.54 -89.28
N ASN A 112 63.32 -46.88 -90.32
CA ASN A 112 64.08 -48.13 -90.33
C ASN A 112 65.16 -48.19 -89.23
N TYR A 113 65.66 -47.03 -88.78
CA TYR A 113 66.55 -46.94 -87.60
C TYR A 113 65.79 -47.30 -86.32
N ASP A 114 64.62 -46.70 -86.10
CA ASP A 114 63.79 -46.98 -84.93
C ASP A 114 63.38 -48.46 -84.86
N TYR A 115 62.97 -49.03 -86.00
CA TYR A 115 62.63 -50.46 -86.09
C TYR A 115 63.84 -51.34 -85.76
N ALA A 116 65.00 -51.09 -86.38
CA ALA A 116 66.20 -51.91 -86.15
C ALA A 116 66.67 -51.81 -84.68
N VAL A 117 66.65 -50.62 -84.08
CA VAL A 117 66.96 -50.43 -82.66
C VAL A 117 66.00 -51.23 -81.77
N ALA A 118 64.68 -51.13 -82.01
CA ALA A 118 63.69 -51.86 -81.24
C ALA A 118 63.83 -53.38 -81.41
N GLN A 119 64.11 -53.86 -82.63
CA GLN A 119 64.33 -55.27 -82.93
C GLN A 119 65.53 -55.86 -82.18
N LEU A 120 66.67 -55.17 -82.16
CA LEU A 120 67.85 -55.61 -81.40
C LEU A 120 67.59 -55.58 -79.89
N MET A 121 66.89 -54.54 -79.39
CA MET A 121 66.52 -54.47 -77.98
C MET A 121 65.55 -55.57 -77.57
N ILE A 122 64.66 -56.01 -78.47
CA ILE A 122 63.75 -57.14 -78.27
C ILE A 122 64.55 -58.45 -78.17
N TRP A 123 65.49 -58.69 -79.09
CA TRP A 123 66.36 -59.87 -79.04
C TRP A 123 67.24 -59.91 -77.79
N GLU A 124 67.92 -58.81 -77.44
CA GLU A 124 68.72 -58.72 -76.21
C GLU A 124 67.88 -58.86 -74.94
N THR A 125 66.60 -58.48 -74.99
CA THR A 125 65.68 -58.74 -73.87
C THR A 125 65.36 -60.24 -73.78
N LEU A 126 65.10 -60.89 -74.91
CA LEU A 126 64.79 -62.31 -75.02
C LEU A 126 65.99 -63.25 -74.80
N GLY A 127 67.21 -62.71 -74.74
CA GLY A 127 68.40 -63.42 -74.27
C GLY A 127 69.65 -63.28 -75.14
N ASP A 128 69.59 -62.55 -76.26
CA ASP A 128 70.77 -62.33 -77.10
C ASP A 128 71.90 -61.60 -76.37
N THR A 129 73.13 -62.04 -76.60
CA THR A 129 74.34 -61.30 -76.23
C THR A 129 74.86 -60.52 -77.43
N TYR A 130 74.70 -59.20 -77.40
CA TYR A 130 75.21 -58.27 -78.43
C TYR A 130 76.72 -58.45 -78.68
N GLN A 131 77.11 -58.59 -79.95
CA GLN A 131 78.51 -58.54 -80.37
C GLN A 131 78.83 -57.27 -81.16
N SER A 132 78.07 -57.00 -82.23
CA SER A 132 78.26 -55.78 -83.03
C SER A 132 77.01 -55.40 -83.82
N SER A 133 76.94 -54.15 -84.28
CA SER A 133 75.93 -53.69 -85.23
C SER A 133 76.45 -52.50 -86.04
N THR A 134 75.84 -52.22 -87.19
CA THR A 134 76.09 -50.97 -87.94
C THR A 134 75.12 -49.85 -87.55
N ILE A 135 74.28 -50.05 -86.53
CA ILE A 135 73.31 -49.06 -86.04
C ILE A 135 74.06 -47.92 -85.32
N PRO A 136 73.99 -46.66 -85.82
CA PRO A 136 74.70 -45.55 -85.19
C PRO A 136 74.26 -45.31 -83.75
N ASN A 137 75.25 -45.25 -82.84
CA ASN A 137 75.06 -44.96 -81.42
C ASN A 137 74.07 -45.89 -80.68
N TYR A 138 73.91 -47.14 -81.12
CA TYR A 138 72.92 -48.08 -80.58
C TYR A 138 72.87 -48.14 -79.04
N ALA A 139 74.01 -48.29 -78.36
CA ALA A 139 74.06 -48.36 -76.90
C ALA A 139 73.49 -47.10 -76.20
N LYS A 140 73.74 -45.91 -76.78
CA LYS A 140 73.15 -44.65 -76.28
C LYS A 140 71.64 -44.65 -76.50
N ARG A 141 71.18 -45.02 -77.69
CA ARG A 141 69.74 -45.05 -78.04
C ARG A 141 68.98 -46.07 -77.18
N LYS A 142 69.57 -47.24 -76.90
CA LYS A 142 69.08 -48.23 -75.94
C LYS A 142 68.92 -47.63 -74.54
N GLY A 143 69.92 -46.89 -74.06
CA GLY A 143 69.85 -46.17 -72.79
C GLY A 143 68.73 -45.10 -72.74
N GLU A 144 68.55 -44.34 -73.82
CA GLU A 144 67.44 -43.38 -73.95
C GLU A 144 66.07 -44.06 -73.86
N ILE A 145 65.88 -45.19 -74.58
CA ILE A 145 64.63 -45.96 -74.56
C ILE A 145 64.39 -46.55 -73.15
N MET A 146 65.40 -47.16 -72.52
CA MET A 146 65.27 -47.68 -71.16
C MET A 146 64.96 -46.57 -70.13
N ASN A 147 65.47 -45.35 -70.33
CA ASN A 147 65.10 -44.21 -69.50
C ASN A 147 63.63 -43.81 -69.69
N LEU A 148 63.10 -43.83 -70.92
CA LEU A 148 61.67 -43.61 -71.18
C LEU A 148 60.80 -44.68 -70.51
N ILE A 149 61.23 -45.95 -70.53
CA ILE A 149 60.54 -47.07 -69.88
C ILE A 149 60.56 -46.93 -68.35
N ASN A 150 61.71 -46.59 -67.77
CA ASN A 150 61.83 -46.34 -66.33
C ASN A 150 60.92 -45.18 -65.90
N ARG A 151 60.94 -44.06 -66.65
CA ARG A 151 60.02 -42.94 -66.43
C ARG A 151 58.56 -43.34 -66.59
N TYR A 152 58.23 -44.25 -67.51
CA TYR A 152 56.88 -44.79 -67.66
C TYR A 152 56.41 -45.57 -66.43
N ASN A 153 57.28 -46.40 -65.86
CA ASN A 153 56.97 -47.23 -64.70
C ASN A 153 57.00 -46.44 -63.37
N THR A 154 57.68 -45.29 -63.30
CA THR A 154 57.74 -44.45 -62.10
C THR A 154 56.45 -43.63 -61.94
N ASN A 155 55.75 -43.77 -60.81
CA ASN A 155 54.62 -42.89 -60.46
C ASN A 155 55.11 -41.53 -59.92
N PRO A 156 54.32 -40.44 -60.06
CA PRO A 156 54.57 -39.19 -59.35
C PRO A 156 54.69 -39.40 -57.84
N SER A 157 55.51 -38.62 -57.14
CA SER A 157 55.76 -38.83 -55.72
C SER A 157 54.57 -38.53 -54.79
N PHE A 158 53.49 -37.97 -55.34
CA PHE A 158 52.21 -37.75 -54.67
C PHE A 158 51.16 -38.84 -54.92
N ALA A 159 51.48 -39.89 -55.68
CA ALA A 159 50.56 -40.97 -55.99
C ALA A 159 50.00 -41.63 -54.70
N ASN A 160 48.70 -41.96 -54.75
CA ASN A 160 47.91 -42.59 -53.68
C ASN A 160 47.88 -41.82 -52.34
N LYS A 161 48.25 -40.53 -52.33
CA LYS A 161 48.11 -39.65 -51.16
C LYS A 161 46.79 -38.90 -51.19
N THR A 162 46.37 -38.41 -50.02
CA THR A 162 45.27 -37.46 -49.87
C THR A 162 45.83 -36.10 -49.46
N TYR A 163 45.33 -35.03 -50.09
CA TYR A 163 45.66 -33.66 -49.73
C TYR A 163 44.38 -32.88 -49.42
N THR A 164 44.44 -32.01 -48.42
CA THR A 164 43.34 -31.09 -48.09
C THR A 164 43.58 -29.73 -48.72
N VAL A 165 42.54 -29.13 -49.29
CA VAL A 165 42.54 -27.75 -49.79
C VAL A 165 41.32 -27.02 -49.22
N ASN A 166 41.54 -25.87 -48.58
CA ASN A 166 40.43 -25.05 -48.10
C ASN A 166 39.89 -24.17 -49.25
N VAL A 167 38.58 -23.93 -49.27
CA VAL A 167 37.98 -23.02 -50.26
C VAL A 167 38.59 -21.61 -50.13
N GLY A 168 38.95 -21.05 -51.29
CA GLY A 168 39.64 -19.76 -51.41
C GLY A 168 41.17 -19.84 -51.36
N GLU A 169 41.74 -20.99 -51.00
CA GLU A 169 43.19 -21.21 -50.99
C GLU A 169 43.66 -21.97 -52.25
N THR A 170 44.96 -21.91 -52.53
CA THR A 170 45.59 -22.70 -53.61
C THR A 170 46.69 -23.57 -53.02
N LEU A 171 46.52 -24.88 -53.14
CA LEU A 171 47.53 -25.87 -52.80
C LEU A 171 48.48 -26.05 -53.98
N VAL A 172 49.79 -26.16 -53.71
CA VAL A 172 50.80 -26.53 -54.70
C VAL A 172 51.38 -27.89 -54.32
N ILE A 173 51.37 -28.83 -55.25
CA ILE A 173 51.95 -30.18 -55.09
C ILE A 173 53.08 -30.34 -56.09
N ASP A 174 54.27 -30.67 -55.60
CA ASP A 174 55.47 -30.90 -56.41
C ASP A 174 55.71 -32.40 -56.62
N ASP A 175 55.99 -32.82 -57.86
CA ASP A 175 56.46 -34.17 -58.15
C ASP A 175 57.99 -34.27 -58.09
N SER A 176 58.49 -34.78 -56.95
CA SER A 176 59.92 -35.05 -56.76
C SER A 176 60.46 -36.18 -57.63
N ASN A 177 59.60 -37.02 -58.22
CA ASN A 177 60.02 -38.06 -59.16
C ASN A 177 60.14 -37.51 -60.60
N THR A 178 59.72 -36.27 -60.84
CA THR A 178 59.88 -35.52 -62.11
C THR A 178 59.22 -36.16 -63.34
N VAL A 179 58.16 -36.97 -63.13
CA VAL A 179 57.43 -37.72 -64.18
C VAL A 179 56.04 -37.16 -64.47
N LEU A 180 55.51 -36.28 -63.63
CA LEU A 180 54.25 -35.57 -63.89
C LEU A 180 54.26 -34.83 -65.24
N SER A 181 55.41 -34.32 -65.69
CA SER A 181 55.61 -33.74 -67.02
C SER A 181 55.11 -34.64 -68.14
N ASP A 182 55.23 -35.96 -67.97
CA ASP A 182 54.93 -36.98 -68.97
C ASP A 182 53.46 -37.46 -68.87
N MET A 183 52.70 -36.96 -67.88
CA MET A 183 51.29 -37.33 -67.64
C MET A 183 50.30 -36.26 -68.10
N GLN A 184 49.06 -36.69 -68.36
CA GLN A 184 47.90 -35.84 -68.64
C GLN A 184 46.82 -36.08 -67.57
N LEU A 185 46.05 -35.05 -67.24
CA LEU A 185 44.86 -35.17 -66.38
C LEU A 185 43.79 -35.98 -67.12
N ALA A 186 43.36 -37.09 -66.53
CA ALA A 186 42.35 -37.99 -67.09
C ALA A 186 40.96 -37.75 -66.48
N SER A 187 40.89 -37.42 -65.18
CA SER A 187 39.66 -37.05 -64.49
C SER A 187 39.97 -36.13 -63.32
N ILE A 188 39.10 -35.16 -63.06
CA ILE A 188 39.16 -34.23 -61.93
C ILE A 188 37.80 -34.15 -61.23
N PRO A 189 37.76 -33.95 -59.89
CA PRO A 189 36.52 -33.69 -59.16
C PRO A 189 35.75 -32.48 -59.72
N LYS A 190 34.43 -32.50 -59.58
CA LYS A 190 33.55 -31.46 -60.13
C LYS A 190 33.94 -30.08 -59.57
N ASN A 191 34.04 -29.10 -60.48
CA ASN A 191 34.35 -27.69 -60.23
C ASN A 191 35.73 -27.42 -59.58
N LEU A 192 36.56 -28.44 -59.32
CA LEU A 192 37.90 -28.26 -58.77
C LEU A 192 38.85 -27.77 -59.87
N LYS A 193 39.50 -26.62 -59.67
CA LYS A 193 40.46 -26.08 -60.65
C LYS A 193 41.85 -26.67 -60.43
N ILE A 194 42.39 -27.36 -61.44
CA ILE A 194 43.75 -27.90 -61.43
C ILE A 194 44.53 -27.38 -62.63
N GLU A 195 45.67 -26.73 -62.38
CA GLU A 195 46.64 -26.31 -63.38
C GLU A 195 47.92 -27.13 -63.25
N LYS A 196 48.41 -27.71 -64.35
CA LYS A 196 49.71 -28.39 -64.40
C LYS A 196 50.77 -27.44 -64.94
N ASP A 197 51.86 -27.28 -64.19
CA ASP A 197 52.99 -26.40 -64.50
C ASP A 197 54.29 -27.24 -64.42
N GLY A 198 54.69 -27.84 -65.54
CA GLY A 198 55.80 -28.79 -65.61
C GLY A 198 55.59 -30.01 -64.71
N ASN A 199 56.36 -30.08 -63.62
CA ASN A 199 56.29 -31.10 -62.56
C ASN A 199 55.58 -30.61 -61.28
N LYS A 200 54.72 -29.59 -61.40
CA LYS A 200 53.88 -29.08 -60.31
C LYS A 200 52.39 -29.14 -60.67
N LEU A 201 51.54 -29.36 -59.68
CA LEU A 201 50.10 -29.11 -59.76
C LEU A 201 49.73 -27.94 -58.85
N LYS A 202 48.97 -26.97 -59.36
CA LYS A 202 48.30 -25.93 -58.57
C LYS A 202 46.82 -26.29 -58.51
N ILE A 203 46.28 -26.41 -57.31
CA ILE A 203 44.91 -26.86 -57.05
C ILE A 203 44.19 -25.76 -56.27
N THR A 204 43.16 -25.17 -56.87
CA THR A 204 42.37 -24.09 -56.26
C THR A 204 40.93 -24.55 -56.09
N ALA A 205 40.42 -24.43 -54.87
CA ALA A 205 39.03 -24.80 -54.55
C ALA A 205 38.12 -23.56 -54.44
N THR A 206 37.00 -23.63 -55.15
CA THR A 206 35.85 -22.71 -55.08
C THR A 206 34.77 -23.27 -54.14
N SER A 207 33.79 -22.45 -53.75
CA SER A 207 32.69 -22.88 -52.86
C SER A 207 31.88 -24.07 -53.38
N ASP A 208 31.86 -24.29 -54.69
CA ASP A 208 31.17 -25.37 -55.38
C ASP A 208 32.10 -26.52 -55.84
N SER A 209 33.40 -26.47 -55.53
CA SER A 209 34.36 -27.57 -55.73
C SER A 209 34.01 -28.77 -54.85
N GLN A 210 34.20 -29.99 -55.36
CA GLN A 210 33.91 -31.22 -54.60
C GLN A 210 35.20 -32.00 -54.24
N SER A 211 35.23 -32.62 -53.06
CA SER A 211 36.24 -33.65 -52.74
C SER A 211 36.13 -34.84 -53.71
N GLY A 212 37.25 -35.48 -54.02
CA GLY A 212 37.27 -36.65 -54.90
C GLY A 212 38.67 -37.07 -55.35
N VAL A 213 38.72 -38.04 -56.26
CA VAL A 213 39.97 -38.56 -56.83
C VAL A 213 40.33 -37.81 -58.10
N VAL A 214 41.59 -37.38 -58.20
CA VAL A 214 42.22 -36.88 -59.42
C VAL A 214 42.98 -38.02 -60.07
N SER A 215 42.73 -38.28 -61.35
CA SER A 215 43.38 -39.35 -62.12
C SER A 215 44.30 -38.77 -63.20
N LEU A 216 45.45 -39.39 -63.38
CA LEU A 216 46.51 -39.05 -64.33
C LEU A 216 46.87 -40.28 -65.18
N GLN A 217 47.23 -40.08 -66.44
CA GLN A 217 47.70 -41.15 -67.34
C GLN A 217 48.85 -40.65 -68.24
N LYS A 218 49.78 -41.51 -68.65
CA LYS A 218 50.90 -41.15 -69.54
C LYS A 218 50.56 -41.30 -71.02
N VAL A 219 49.74 -42.29 -71.36
CA VAL A 219 49.24 -42.50 -72.72
C VAL A 219 47.71 -42.56 -72.76
N PRO A 220 47.07 -42.17 -73.87
CA PRO A 220 45.62 -42.30 -74.02
C PRO A 220 45.19 -43.77 -74.21
N ASN A 221 43.93 -44.08 -73.86
CA ASN A 221 43.36 -45.44 -73.91
C ASN A 221 43.59 -46.17 -75.25
N ASN A 222 43.64 -45.45 -76.38
CA ASN A 222 43.81 -46.01 -77.72
C ASN A 222 45.25 -46.46 -78.04
N LYS A 223 46.18 -46.39 -77.08
CA LYS A 223 47.53 -46.97 -77.17
C LYS A 223 47.68 -48.30 -76.43
N ILE A 224 46.61 -48.74 -75.75
CA ILE A 224 46.57 -49.99 -74.98
C ILE A 224 45.93 -51.08 -75.83
N GLY A 225 46.47 -52.29 -75.73
CA GLY A 225 45.95 -53.42 -76.47
C GLY A 225 46.61 -54.74 -76.07
N THR A 226 46.20 -55.81 -76.73
CA THR A 226 46.78 -57.14 -76.52
C THR A 226 47.97 -57.34 -77.46
N SER A 227 49.15 -57.64 -76.92
CA SER A 227 50.30 -58.09 -77.70
C SER A 227 50.01 -59.48 -78.32
N ILE A 228 50.27 -59.63 -79.62
CA ILE A 228 49.98 -60.83 -80.42
C ILE A 228 51.30 -61.47 -80.85
N VAL A 229 51.36 -62.81 -80.82
CA VAL A 229 52.44 -63.64 -81.36
C VAL A 229 51.95 -64.37 -82.61
N TYR A 230 52.85 -64.55 -83.56
CA TYR A 230 52.63 -65.16 -84.86
C TYR A 230 53.64 -66.28 -85.04
N THR A 231 53.17 -67.52 -85.21
CA THR A 231 54.02 -68.71 -85.26
C THR A 231 53.77 -69.54 -86.51
N LYS A 232 54.84 -70.19 -87.01
CA LYS A 232 54.83 -71.07 -88.19
C LYS A 232 55.85 -72.19 -87.95
N PRO A 233 55.51 -73.48 -88.17
CA PRO A 233 56.43 -74.59 -87.92
C PRO A 233 57.78 -74.42 -88.62
N ASP A 234 58.87 -74.76 -87.92
CA ASP A 234 60.26 -74.66 -88.39
C ASP A 234 60.65 -73.28 -88.97
N ARG A 235 59.99 -72.21 -88.51
CA ARG A 235 60.24 -70.82 -88.90
C ARG A 235 60.31 -69.91 -87.68
N GLN A 236 60.86 -68.73 -87.92
CA GLN A 236 60.96 -67.65 -86.95
C GLN A 236 59.56 -67.15 -86.51
N SER A 237 59.33 -67.13 -85.20
CA SER A 237 58.16 -66.52 -84.59
C SER A 237 58.29 -64.99 -84.52
N LEU A 238 57.17 -64.31 -84.71
CA LEU A 238 57.07 -62.84 -84.77
C LEU A 238 56.06 -62.34 -83.72
N ALA A 239 56.14 -61.07 -83.31
CA ALA A 239 55.22 -60.48 -82.36
C ALA A 239 54.88 -59.01 -82.67
N LYS A 240 53.59 -58.69 -82.59
CA LYS A 240 53.09 -57.31 -82.52
C LYS A 240 52.85 -56.98 -81.05
N PHE A 241 53.68 -56.11 -80.48
CA PHE A 241 53.49 -55.67 -79.10
C PHE A 241 52.55 -54.45 -78.99
N GLN A 242 51.84 -54.33 -77.87
CA GLN A 242 50.98 -53.22 -77.47
C GLN A 242 51.14 -52.99 -75.96
N LEU A 243 51.04 -51.73 -75.49
CA LEU A 243 51.12 -51.44 -74.05
C LEU A 243 49.97 -52.10 -73.28
N GLU A 244 50.26 -52.60 -72.08
CA GLU A 244 49.26 -53.30 -71.23
C GLU A 244 48.50 -52.35 -70.31
N ASP A 245 49.16 -51.29 -69.85
CA ASP A 245 48.67 -50.27 -68.93
C ASP A 245 48.98 -48.87 -69.49
N LYS A 246 48.33 -47.79 -69.00
CA LYS A 246 48.52 -46.41 -69.50
C LYS A 246 49.53 -45.56 -68.73
N GLY A 247 50.26 -46.15 -67.79
CA GLY A 247 50.98 -45.43 -66.75
C GLY A 247 50.01 -44.61 -65.90
N GLU A 248 48.95 -45.26 -65.38
CA GLU A 248 47.91 -44.60 -64.60
C GLU A 248 48.37 -44.33 -63.17
N SER A 249 48.04 -43.14 -62.66
CA SER A 249 48.27 -42.75 -61.26
C SER A 249 47.10 -41.92 -60.75
N SER A 250 46.87 -41.91 -59.44
CA SER A 250 45.81 -41.09 -58.84
C SER A 250 46.22 -40.53 -57.49
N PHE A 251 45.51 -39.52 -57.02
CA PHE A 251 45.58 -38.98 -55.66
C PHE A 251 44.22 -38.39 -55.28
N SER A 252 43.95 -38.25 -53.98
CA SER A 252 42.69 -37.72 -53.48
C SER A 252 42.83 -36.26 -53.06
N ILE A 253 41.80 -35.47 -53.33
CA ILE A 253 41.63 -34.11 -52.82
C ILE A 253 40.41 -34.08 -51.90
N ASP A 254 40.62 -33.55 -50.70
CA ASP A 254 39.57 -33.23 -49.75
C ASP A 254 39.38 -31.70 -49.72
N VAL A 255 38.23 -31.22 -50.19
CA VAL A 255 37.87 -29.81 -50.23
C VAL A 255 37.18 -29.44 -48.92
N ARG A 256 37.79 -28.54 -48.14
CA ARG A 256 37.16 -27.98 -46.95
C ARG A 256 36.43 -26.68 -47.25
N HIS A 257 35.13 -26.70 -47.09
CA HIS A 257 34.24 -25.57 -47.33
C HIS A 257 34.26 -24.57 -46.17
N ARG A 258 33.59 -23.44 -46.40
CA ARG A 258 33.37 -22.39 -45.42
C ARG A 258 31.86 -22.22 -45.19
N GLY A 259 31.51 -21.61 -44.06
CA GLY A 259 30.15 -21.32 -43.66
C GLY A 259 30.09 -20.15 -42.69
N ASP A 260 28.87 -19.79 -42.30
CA ASP A 260 28.58 -18.60 -41.53
C ASP A 260 27.91 -18.97 -40.19
N LEU A 261 27.99 -18.07 -39.21
CA LEU A 261 27.26 -18.16 -37.95
C LEU A 261 26.52 -16.85 -37.68
N GLU A 262 25.23 -16.97 -37.43
CA GLU A 262 24.32 -15.88 -37.11
C GLU A 262 23.73 -16.07 -35.71
N VAL A 263 23.64 -14.98 -34.95
CA VAL A 263 23.03 -14.95 -33.62
C VAL A 263 21.87 -13.98 -33.69
N MET A 264 20.67 -14.51 -33.48
CA MET A 264 19.44 -13.75 -33.40
C MET A 264 19.21 -13.34 -31.94
N LYS A 265 19.32 -12.04 -31.66
CA LYS A 265 19.06 -11.47 -30.33
C LYS A 265 17.60 -11.04 -30.24
N ILE A 266 16.87 -11.60 -29.28
CA ILE A 266 15.46 -11.30 -29.06
C ILE A 266 15.15 -10.93 -27.61
N ASP A 267 14.00 -10.29 -27.43
CA ASP A 267 13.28 -10.18 -26.17
C ASP A 267 12.67 -11.55 -25.81
N GLU A 268 12.73 -11.91 -24.53
CA GLU A 268 12.32 -13.23 -24.05
C GLU A 268 10.80 -13.45 -24.13
N ASP A 269 9.98 -12.41 -23.94
CA ASP A 269 8.54 -12.56 -23.77
C ASP A 269 7.79 -12.31 -25.11
N THR A 270 8.09 -11.20 -25.78
CA THR A 270 7.52 -10.74 -27.06
C THR A 270 8.16 -11.36 -28.30
N LYS A 271 9.34 -11.98 -28.17
CA LYS A 271 10.17 -12.54 -29.26
C LYS A 271 10.60 -11.52 -30.33
N GLN A 272 10.47 -10.22 -30.07
CA GLN A 272 10.91 -9.17 -30.99
C GLN A 272 12.45 -9.05 -31.02
N PRO A 273 13.03 -8.64 -32.16
CA PRO A 273 14.47 -8.45 -32.29
C PRO A 273 15.00 -7.31 -31.41
N LEU A 274 16.21 -7.48 -30.86
CA LEU A 274 16.85 -6.50 -29.99
C LEU A 274 18.16 -5.98 -30.58
N ALA A 275 18.20 -4.68 -30.83
CA ALA A 275 19.38 -3.96 -31.28
C ALA A 275 20.31 -3.57 -30.12
N ASN A 276 21.57 -3.25 -30.46
CA ASN A 276 22.60 -2.72 -29.55
C ASN A 276 23.11 -3.70 -28.48
N ALA A 277 22.68 -4.97 -28.47
CA ALA A 277 23.40 -6.03 -27.76
C ALA A 277 24.77 -6.27 -28.40
N LYS A 278 25.82 -6.42 -27.60
CA LYS A 278 27.18 -6.75 -28.07
C LYS A 278 27.45 -8.24 -27.87
N ILE A 279 27.60 -8.96 -28.98
CA ILE A 279 27.86 -10.41 -29.01
C ILE A 279 29.34 -10.67 -29.30
N LYS A 280 29.94 -11.55 -28.50
CA LYS A 280 31.29 -12.08 -28.69
C LYS A 280 31.22 -13.42 -29.39
N PHE A 281 32.07 -13.60 -30.40
CA PHE A 281 32.36 -14.88 -31.04
C PHE A 281 33.81 -15.23 -30.78
N GLN A 282 34.07 -16.38 -30.17
CA GLN A 282 35.42 -16.86 -29.85
C GLN A 282 35.66 -18.21 -30.50
N TYR A 283 36.73 -18.32 -31.29
CA TYR A 283 37.12 -19.54 -32.00
C TYR A 283 38.64 -19.64 -32.15
N GLY A 284 39.23 -20.73 -31.67
CA GLY A 284 40.68 -20.83 -31.50
C GLY A 284 41.24 -19.69 -30.64
N SER A 285 42.27 -19.00 -31.13
CA SER A 285 42.81 -17.77 -30.54
C SER A 285 42.09 -16.49 -31.00
N THR A 286 41.12 -16.57 -31.91
CA THR A 286 40.43 -15.40 -32.47
C THR A 286 39.22 -15.03 -31.62
N THR A 287 39.02 -13.72 -31.44
CA THR A 287 37.79 -13.13 -30.90
C THR A 287 37.28 -12.08 -31.89
N LYS A 288 35.97 -12.08 -32.14
CA LYS A 288 35.24 -11.00 -32.83
C LYS A 288 34.10 -10.52 -31.95
N GLU A 289 33.86 -9.21 -31.93
CA GLU A 289 32.70 -8.60 -31.30
C GLU A 289 31.82 -7.98 -32.38
N VAL A 290 30.52 -8.22 -32.33
CA VAL A 290 29.53 -7.66 -33.26
C VAL A 290 28.38 -7.07 -32.45
N VAL A 291 27.97 -5.85 -32.79
CA VAL A 291 26.79 -5.21 -32.20
C VAL A 291 25.59 -5.51 -33.09
N THR A 292 24.48 -5.91 -32.47
CA THR A 292 23.25 -6.31 -33.14
C THR A 292 22.53 -5.13 -33.80
N GLY A 293 22.05 -5.36 -35.03
CA GLY A 293 21.28 -4.39 -35.81
C GLY A 293 19.82 -4.23 -35.34
N LYS A 294 19.03 -3.43 -36.06
CA LYS A 294 17.58 -3.27 -35.82
C LYS A 294 16.77 -4.56 -36.02
N ASP A 295 17.35 -5.50 -36.76
CA ASP A 295 16.90 -6.87 -37.00
C ASP A 295 17.30 -7.84 -35.88
N GLY A 296 18.05 -7.39 -34.87
CA GLY A 296 18.56 -8.22 -33.78
C GLY A 296 19.73 -9.13 -34.17
N ILE A 297 20.27 -8.97 -35.38
CA ILE A 297 21.25 -9.91 -35.94
C ILE A 297 22.68 -9.48 -35.59
N ALA A 298 23.47 -10.44 -35.10
CA ALA A 298 24.93 -10.39 -35.07
C ALA A 298 25.49 -11.58 -35.86
N ARG A 299 26.31 -11.33 -36.88
CA ARG A 299 26.76 -12.37 -37.84
C ARG A 299 28.27 -12.34 -38.04
N ILE A 300 28.87 -13.52 -38.20
CA ILE A 300 30.23 -13.70 -38.69
C ILE A 300 30.23 -14.68 -39.86
N GLU A 301 31.07 -14.41 -40.85
CA GLU A 301 31.03 -15.07 -42.15
C GLU A 301 32.37 -15.70 -42.55
N ASN A 302 32.32 -16.59 -43.53
CA ASN A 302 33.47 -17.16 -44.24
C ASN A 302 34.44 -17.95 -43.33
N ILE A 303 33.91 -18.57 -42.27
CA ILE A 303 34.65 -19.39 -41.31
C ILE A 303 34.81 -20.81 -41.86
N LEU A 304 35.93 -21.47 -41.60
CA LEU A 304 36.19 -22.83 -42.08
C LEU A 304 35.23 -23.83 -41.42
N GLU A 305 34.76 -24.82 -42.18
CA GLU A 305 33.88 -25.85 -41.62
C GLU A 305 34.56 -26.67 -40.51
N GLY A 306 33.77 -27.17 -39.58
CA GLY A 306 34.27 -27.89 -38.40
C GLY A 306 34.91 -26.97 -37.35
N THR A 307 35.02 -25.65 -37.59
CA THR A 307 35.39 -24.70 -36.53
C THR A 307 34.28 -24.62 -35.49
N GLU A 308 34.61 -24.94 -34.25
CA GLU A 308 33.78 -24.71 -33.08
C GLU A 308 33.90 -23.23 -32.64
N ILE A 309 32.76 -22.60 -32.37
CA ILE A 309 32.65 -21.20 -31.98
C ILE A 309 31.82 -21.12 -30.70
N ILE A 310 32.41 -20.50 -29.67
CA ILE A 310 31.72 -20.12 -28.44
C ILE A 310 31.16 -18.71 -28.61
N VAL A 311 29.89 -18.53 -28.30
CA VAL A 311 29.15 -17.28 -28.36
C VAL A 311 28.76 -16.84 -26.96
N SER A 312 28.98 -15.57 -26.63
CA SER A 312 28.57 -14.98 -25.35
C SER A 312 28.09 -13.54 -25.52
N GLU A 313 27.12 -13.09 -24.73
CA GLU A 313 26.76 -11.66 -24.67
C GLU A 313 27.71 -10.89 -23.73
N ILE A 314 28.34 -9.82 -24.24
CA ILE A 314 29.16 -8.90 -23.43
C ILE A 314 28.29 -7.83 -22.78
N SER A 315 27.39 -7.23 -23.56
CA SER A 315 26.47 -6.20 -23.08
C SER A 315 25.07 -6.42 -23.62
N ALA A 316 24.09 -6.58 -22.73
CA ALA A 316 22.67 -6.49 -23.06
C ALA A 316 22.31 -5.10 -23.62
N PRO A 317 21.21 -4.99 -24.39
CA PRO A 317 20.58 -3.71 -24.69
C PRO A 317 20.21 -2.95 -23.41
N ASN A 318 20.12 -1.62 -23.49
CA ASN A 318 19.64 -0.81 -22.37
C ASN A 318 18.21 -1.21 -21.99
N GLY A 319 17.94 -1.42 -20.69
CA GLY A 319 16.66 -1.93 -20.19
C GLY A 319 16.52 -3.45 -20.22
N TYR A 320 17.58 -4.22 -20.47
CA TYR A 320 17.54 -5.69 -20.54
C TYR A 320 18.59 -6.37 -19.66
N VAL A 321 18.28 -7.57 -19.16
CA VAL A 321 19.17 -8.37 -18.30
C VAL A 321 20.03 -9.32 -19.14
N ASN A 322 21.35 -9.32 -18.93
CA ASN A 322 22.29 -10.28 -19.51
C ASN A 322 22.42 -11.49 -18.57
N LYS A 323 21.97 -12.66 -19.05
CA LYS A 323 21.98 -13.92 -18.29
C LYS A 323 23.36 -14.60 -18.20
N GLY A 324 24.38 -14.10 -18.90
CA GLY A 324 25.70 -14.74 -18.99
C GLY A 324 25.70 -16.05 -19.78
N GLU A 325 24.72 -16.27 -20.64
CA GLU A 325 24.57 -17.51 -21.42
C GLU A 325 25.75 -17.72 -22.38
N LEU A 326 26.27 -18.94 -22.41
CA LEU A 326 27.30 -19.40 -23.34
C LEU A 326 26.70 -20.44 -24.29
N LEU A 327 26.69 -20.13 -25.59
CA LEU A 327 26.25 -21.05 -26.63
C LEU A 327 27.44 -21.53 -27.47
N THR A 328 27.36 -22.75 -27.99
CA THR A 328 28.40 -23.31 -28.87
C THR A 328 27.78 -23.74 -30.20
N ALA A 329 28.42 -23.39 -31.31
CA ALA A 329 28.07 -23.84 -32.65
C ALA A 329 29.30 -24.38 -33.39
N VAL A 330 29.10 -25.40 -34.22
CA VAL A 330 30.13 -25.90 -35.16
C VAL A 330 29.72 -25.47 -36.57
N ILE A 331 30.62 -24.78 -37.28
CA ILE A 331 30.38 -24.32 -38.65
C ILE A 331 30.19 -25.50 -39.59
N LYS A 332 29.11 -25.45 -40.37
CA LYS A 332 28.74 -26.45 -41.37
C LYS A 332 29.16 -25.97 -42.77
N PRO A 333 29.48 -26.89 -43.71
CA PRO A 333 29.79 -26.52 -45.08
C PRO A 333 28.65 -25.76 -45.75
N ASN A 334 28.97 -24.69 -46.48
CA ASN A 334 28.09 -23.96 -47.40
C ASN A 334 26.72 -23.57 -46.80
N SER A 335 26.66 -23.30 -45.51
CA SER A 335 25.43 -22.98 -44.79
C SER A 335 25.68 -21.99 -43.66
N CYS A 336 24.61 -21.28 -43.27
CA CYS A 336 24.59 -20.45 -42.08
C CYS A 336 24.01 -21.26 -40.92
N VAL A 337 24.72 -21.30 -39.80
CA VAL A 337 24.19 -21.82 -38.53
C VAL A 337 23.55 -20.65 -37.79
N THR A 338 22.32 -20.80 -37.31
CA THR A 338 21.63 -19.77 -36.52
C THR A 338 21.53 -20.20 -35.05
N LEU A 339 21.93 -19.32 -34.15
CA LEU A 339 21.69 -19.41 -32.70
C LEU A 339 20.69 -18.32 -32.27
N THR A 340 20.10 -18.46 -31.08
CA THR A 340 19.20 -17.47 -30.50
C THR A 340 19.61 -17.16 -29.07
N LEU A 341 19.80 -15.88 -28.75
CA LEU A 341 20.03 -15.40 -27.38
C LEU A 341 18.88 -14.50 -26.97
N ASN A 342 18.17 -14.84 -25.89
CA ASN A 342 17.06 -14.05 -25.37
C ASN A 342 17.46 -13.28 -24.09
N ASN A 343 17.00 -12.04 -23.96
CA ASN A 343 17.11 -11.27 -22.72
C ASN A 343 15.72 -10.88 -22.27
N LYS A 344 15.54 -10.76 -20.95
CA LYS A 344 14.32 -10.26 -20.36
C LYS A 344 14.37 -8.75 -20.20
N GLU A 345 13.26 -8.06 -20.46
CA GLU A 345 13.08 -6.65 -20.09
C GLU A 345 13.26 -6.52 -18.56
N GLN A 346 14.14 -5.62 -18.13
CA GLN A 346 14.33 -5.32 -16.71
C GLN A 346 13.11 -4.53 -16.23
N LEU A 347 12.33 -5.13 -15.33
CA LEU A 347 11.22 -4.46 -14.67
C LEU A 347 11.68 -3.79 -13.38
N GLY A 348 10.88 -2.86 -12.88
CA GLY A 348 11.12 -2.10 -11.68
C GLY A 348 10.17 -2.44 -10.53
N THR A 349 10.63 -2.13 -9.32
CA THR A 349 9.87 -2.20 -8.07
C THR A 349 10.02 -0.88 -7.30
N ILE A 350 8.89 -0.31 -6.87
CA ILE A 350 8.87 0.83 -5.94
C ILE A 350 8.51 0.33 -4.53
N ASN A 351 9.28 0.78 -3.55
CA ASN A 351 9.03 0.56 -2.12
C ASN A 351 8.63 1.88 -1.46
N VAL A 352 7.65 1.82 -0.57
CA VAL A 352 7.16 2.92 0.25
C VAL A 352 7.54 2.65 1.70
N ILE A 353 8.01 3.70 2.38
CA ILE A 353 8.20 3.73 3.82
C ILE A 353 7.31 4.85 4.36
N LYS A 354 6.15 4.48 4.89
CA LYS A 354 5.22 5.39 5.55
C LYS A 354 5.69 5.64 6.98
N THR A 355 5.66 6.90 7.41
CA THR A 355 5.90 7.31 8.79
C THR A 355 4.88 8.35 9.23
N GLY A 356 4.77 8.58 10.54
CA GLY A 356 4.24 9.82 11.10
C GLY A 356 5.25 10.96 11.00
N GLU A 357 4.82 12.17 11.34
CA GLU A 357 5.66 13.37 11.33
C GLU A 357 6.35 13.56 12.69
N GLU A 358 5.62 13.38 13.80
CA GLU A 358 6.17 13.53 15.16
C GLU A 358 6.87 12.26 15.66
N PHE A 359 6.29 11.07 15.44
CA PHE A 359 6.80 9.81 16.01
C PHE A 359 7.50 8.89 14.99
N GLY A 360 7.51 9.27 13.72
CA GLY A 360 8.24 8.55 12.67
C GLY A 360 7.68 7.14 12.42
N ALA A 361 8.54 6.13 12.57
CA ALA A 361 8.15 4.71 12.39
C ALA A 361 7.57 4.07 13.67
N THR A 362 7.54 4.78 14.79
CA THR A 362 6.96 4.33 16.06
C THR A 362 5.60 5.00 16.23
N MET A 363 4.57 4.27 16.66
CA MET A 363 3.27 4.88 17.00
C MET A 363 3.24 5.22 18.50
N PRO A 364 2.71 6.39 18.91
CA PRO A 364 2.74 6.82 20.30
C PRO A 364 1.86 5.95 21.21
N ASN A 365 0.75 5.43 20.68
CA ASN A 365 -0.15 4.48 21.33
C ASN A 365 -0.95 3.71 20.25
N SER A 366 -1.97 2.93 20.67
CA SER A 366 -2.79 2.10 19.78
C SER A 366 -3.82 2.83 18.91
N PHE A 367 -4.03 4.13 19.09
CA PHE A 367 -4.96 4.94 18.27
C PHE A 367 -4.33 5.43 16.96
N TYR A 368 -3.04 5.16 16.76
CA TYR A 368 -2.29 5.46 15.55
C TYR A 368 -1.75 4.17 14.94
N SER A 369 -1.85 4.06 13.62
CA SER A 369 -1.30 2.95 12.85
C SER A 369 -0.62 3.46 11.58
N LEU A 370 0.38 2.72 11.09
CA LEU A 370 0.94 2.91 9.76
C LEU A 370 0.35 1.92 8.73
N GLU A 371 -0.50 1.00 9.16
CA GLU A 371 -1.10 -0.03 8.32
C GLU A 371 -2.23 0.51 7.45
N ASN A 372 -2.43 -0.09 6.27
CA ASN A 372 -3.54 0.17 5.36
C ASN A 372 -3.60 1.59 4.76
N ALA A 373 -2.55 2.41 4.90
CA ALA A 373 -2.35 3.58 4.04
C ALA A 373 -2.33 3.11 2.58
N THR A 374 -3.09 3.76 1.71
CA THR A 374 -3.33 3.30 0.34
C THR A 374 -2.85 4.34 -0.64
N PHE A 375 -1.93 3.95 -1.54
CA PHE A 375 -1.34 4.83 -2.55
C PHE A 375 -1.71 4.36 -3.96
N GLY A 376 -2.35 5.24 -4.74
CA GLY A 376 -2.51 5.02 -6.18
C GLY A 376 -1.20 5.34 -6.90
N VAL A 377 -0.72 4.43 -7.76
CA VAL A 377 0.52 4.63 -8.54
C VAL A 377 0.16 4.88 -10.01
N PHE A 378 0.74 5.92 -10.60
CA PHE A 378 0.41 6.43 -11.92
C PHE A 378 1.67 6.71 -12.76
N THR A 379 1.56 6.60 -14.08
CA THR A 379 2.58 7.09 -15.02
C THR A 379 2.63 8.61 -15.08
N ASP A 380 3.68 9.15 -15.70
CA ASP A 380 3.77 10.56 -16.13
C ASP A 380 2.64 11.06 -17.04
N LYS A 381 1.76 10.18 -17.53
CA LYS A 381 0.57 10.47 -18.36
C LYS A 381 -0.75 10.23 -17.63
N ASP A 382 -0.71 10.29 -16.28
CA ASP A 382 -1.84 10.09 -15.37
C ASP A 382 -2.56 8.72 -15.52
N VAL A 383 -1.91 7.70 -16.12
CA VAL A 383 -2.47 6.35 -16.23
C VAL A 383 -2.14 5.55 -14.97
N ARG A 384 -3.18 5.08 -14.26
CA ARG A 384 -3.00 4.23 -13.07
C ARG A 384 -2.42 2.86 -13.46
N VAL A 385 -1.33 2.46 -12.80
CA VAL A 385 -0.62 1.19 -13.04
C VAL A 385 -0.70 0.22 -11.86
N GLY A 386 -1.10 0.70 -10.68
CA GLY A 386 -1.30 -0.16 -9.52
C GLY A 386 -1.70 0.60 -8.27
N THR A 387 -1.66 -0.11 -7.15
CA THR A 387 -1.95 0.41 -5.82
C THR A 387 -0.97 -0.22 -4.83
N ILE A 388 -0.48 0.57 -3.89
CA ILE A 388 0.31 0.08 -2.75
C ILE A 388 -0.54 0.19 -1.50
N LYS A 389 -0.43 -0.82 -0.63
CA LYS A 389 -0.91 -0.74 0.75
C LYS A 389 0.25 -0.98 1.69
N THR A 390 0.26 -0.28 2.81
CA THR A 390 1.27 -0.42 3.86
C THR A 390 0.92 -1.53 4.85
N ASP A 391 1.93 -2.22 5.35
CA ASP A 391 1.86 -3.09 6.51
C ASP A 391 1.93 -2.30 7.83
N ILE A 392 1.85 -3.00 8.96
CA ILE A 392 1.93 -2.41 10.32
C ILE A 392 3.23 -1.63 10.61
N LYS A 393 4.28 -1.81 9.80
CA LYS A 393 5.56 -1.07 9.90
C LYS A 393 5.63 0.11 8.92
N GLY A 394 4.54 0.38 8.20
CA GLY A 394 4.49 1.40 7.16
C GLY A 394 5.12 0.98 5.83
N HIS A 395 5.47 -0.30 5.64
CA HIS A 395 6.12 -0.75 4.40
C HIS A 395 5.10 -1.21 3.36
N GLY A 396 5.27 -0.77 2.12
CA GLY A 396 4.45 -1.22 0.99
C GLY A 396 5.27 -1.30 -0.29
N THR A 397 4.90 -2.21 -1.19
CA THR A 397 5.68 -2.48 -2.42
C THR A 397 4.77 -2.70 -3.63
N LEU A 398 5.18 -2.17 -4.80
CA LEU A 398 4.60 -2.52 -6.10
C LEU A 398 5.72 -2.91 -7.07
N SER A 399 5.63 -4.13 -7.61
CA SER A 399 6.62 -4.74 -8.51
C SER A 399 6.04 -4.96 -9.91
N GLY A 400 6.92 -5.18 -10.89
CA GLY A 400 6.53 -5.47 -12.28
C GLY A 400 6.21 -4.22 -13.10
N LEU A 401 6.64 -3.04 -12.65
CA LEU A 401 6.53 -1.80 -13.39
C LEU A 401 7.57 -1.77 -14.52
N LYS A 402 7.30 -1.03 -15.61
CA LYS A 402 8.34 -0.76 -16.61
C LYS A 402 9.31 0.30 -16.09
N LEU A 403 10.48 0.41 -16.72
CA LEU A 403 11.39 1.53 -16.45
C LEU A 403 10.80 2.82 -17.01
N GLY A 404 10.87 3.91 -16.25
CA GLY A 404 10.23 5.18 -16.60
C GLY A 404 9.93 6.08 -15.39
N ASN A 405 9.19 7.16 -15.66
CA ASN A 405 8.77 8.14 -14.66
C ASN A 405 7.35 7.85 -14.18
N TYR A 406 7.16 7.96 -12.87
CA TYR A 406 5.92 7.67 -12.17
C TYR A 406 5.67 8.74 -11.10
N TYR A 407 4.45 8.79 -10.60
CA TYR A 407 4.15 9.41 -9.33
C TYR A 407 3.13 8.57 -8.57
N MET A 408 2.97 8.85 -7.29
CA MET A 408 1.89 8.30 -6.48
C MET A 408 1.16 9.38 -5.69
N ILE A 409 -0.07 9.09 -5.31
CA ILE A 409 -0.92 9.94 -4.46
C ILE A 409 -1.47 9.06 -3.36
N GLU A 410 -1.52 9.55 -2.13
CA GLU A 410 -2.26 8.87 -1.06
C GLU A 410 -3.77 8.98 -1.34
N GLU A 411 -4.42 7.84 -1.54
CA GLU A 411 -5.87 7.71 -1.75
C GLU A 411 -6.62 7.48 -0.43
N LYS A 412 -5.90 7.01 0.61
CA LYS A 412 -6.41 6.83 1.98
C LYS A 412 -5.26 6.91 2.99
N ALA A 413 -5.41 7.71 4.03
CA ALA A 413 -4.49 7.73 5.16
C ALA A 413 -4.64 6.46 6.03
N PRO A 414 -3.62 6.08 6.81
CA PRO A 414 -3.79 5.10 7.86
C PRO A 414 -4.48 5.72 9.09
N GLU A 415 -4.97 4.87 10.00
CA GLU A 415 -5.75 5.30 11.17
C GLU A 415 -4.91 6.16 12.13
N GLY A 416 -5.49 7.24 12.63
CA GLY A 416 -4.80 8.25 13.43
C GLY A 416 -4.09 9.36 12.64
N PHE A 417 -4.10 9.33 11.30
CA PHE A 417 -3.40 10.33 10.47
C PHE A 417 -4.33 11.15 9.56
N LYS A 418 -3.92 12.39 9.26
CA LYS A 418 -4.53 13.22 8.21
C LYS A 418 -4.05 12.76 6.83
N ILE A 419 -4.86 12.87 5.77
CA ILE A 419 -4.47 12.46 4.41
C ILE A 419 -3.62 13.50 3.69
N SER A 420 -2.54 13.07 3.03
CA SER A 420 -1.72 13.94 2.17
C SER A 420 -1.93 13.62 0.68
N THR A 421 -2.69 14.46 -0.01
CA THR A 421 -2.99 14.28 -1.45
C THR A 421 -1.89 14.82 -2.38
N GLU A 422 -0.66 15.00 -1.89
CA GLU A 422 0.47 15.47 -2.70
C GLU A 422 0.90 14.40 -3.73
N LYS A 423 1.24 14.83 -4.96
CA LYS A 423 1.85 13.94 -5.96
C LYS A 423 3.32 13.71 -5.60
N GLN A 424 3.65 12.51 -5.14
CA GLN A 424 5.01 12.08 -4.80
C GLN A 424 5.69 11.43 -6.03
N PRO A 425 6.67 12.08 -6.71
CA PRO A 425 7.27 11.58 -7.94
C PRO A 425 8.40 10.57 -7.69
N PHE A 426 8.56 9.58 -8.57
CA PHE A 426 9.71 8.68 -8.57
C PHE A 426 10.06 8.19 -9.98
N THR A 427 11.31 7.78 -10.18
CA THR A 427 11.80 7.20 -11.45
C THR A 427 12.35 5.80 -11.20
N LEU A 428 12.03 4.87 -12.11
CA LEU A 428 12.63 3.55 -12.21
C LEU A 428 13.61 3.55 -13.39
N SER A 429 14.89 3.69 -13.09
CA SER A 429 15.98 3.74 -14.07
C SER A 429 16.64 2.38 -14.27
N TYR A 430 17.30 2.19 -15.41
CA TYR A 430 18.06 0.97 -15.69
C TYR A 430 19.20 0.79 -14.67
N ALA A 431 19.14 -0.30 -13.90
CA ALA A 431 20.08 -0.61 -12.83
C ALA A 431 21.36 -1.34 -13.31
N GLY A 432 21.52 -1.50 -14.63
CA GLY A 432 22.61 -2.25 -15.24
C GLY A 432 22.26 -3.71 -15.54
N GLN A 433 23.02 -4.31 -16.46
CA GLN A 433 22.68 -5.59 -17.12
C GLN A 433 22.69 -6.82 -16.21
N HIS A 434 23.25 -6.73 -15.00
CA HIS A 434 23.35 -7.85 -14.05
C HIS A 434 22.35 -7.74 -12.88
N VAL A 435 21.47 -6.74 -12.93
CA VAL A 435 20.37 -6.57 -11.98
C VAL A 435 19.09 -7.07 -12.65
N GLU A 436 18.36 -8.00 -12.03
CA GLU A 436 17.11 -8.52 -12.62
C GLU A 436 15.94 -7.54 -12.47
N VAL A 437 15.89 -6.81 -11.35
CA VAL A 437 14.82 -5.89 -10.98
C VAL A 437 15.42 -4.57 -10.52
N ALA A 438 15.13 -3.49 -11.23
CA ALA A 438 15.47 -2.15 -10.76
C ALA A 438 14.63 -1.79 -9.53
N SER A 439 15.18 -1.07 -8.57
CA SER A 439 14.40 -0.64 -7.39
C SER A 439 14.53 0.84 -7.11
N SER A 440 13.46 1.40 -6.57
CA SER A 440 13.43 2.73 -5.96
C SER A 440 12.72 2.65 -4.61
N SER A 441 12.95 3.64 -3.76
CA SER A 441 12.35 3.73 -2.43
C SER A 441 11.96 5.18 -2.15
N ILE A 442 10.78 5.39 -1.60
CA ILE A 442 10.26 6.71 -1.21
C ILE A 442 9.76 6.67 0.23
N ALA A 443 10.06 7.71 0.99
CA ALA A 443 9.53 7.91 2.34
C ALA A 443 8.36 8.91 2.27
N ILE A 444 7.26 8.63 2.96
CA ILE A 444 6.05 9.46 2.96
C ILE A 444 5.56 9.68 4.39
N THR A 445 5.67 10.91 4.87
CA THR A 445 5.22 11.39 6.19
C THR A 445 3.78 11.89 6.11
N ASN A 446 2.98 11.62 7.16
CA ASN A 446 1.70 12.30 7.39
C ASN A 446 1.69 12.86 8.81
N GLU A 447 0.98 13.97 8.99
CA GLU A 447 0.70 14.54 10.29
C GLU A 447 -0.25 13.63 11.09
N GLU A 448 0.15 13.31 12.32
CA GLU A 448 -0.69 12.71 13.34
C GLU A 448 -1.94 13.59 13.58
N GLN A 449 -3.15 13.02 13.43
CA GLN A 449 -4.36 13.72 13.86
C GLN A 449 -4.33 13.84 15.39
N LYS A 450 -4.49 15.06 15.87
CA LYS A 450 -4.64 15.39 17.29
C LYS A 450 -6.06 15.84 17.58
N GLY A 451 -6.39 16.06 18.83
CA GLY A 451 -7.74 16.45 19.23
C GLY A 451 -7.84 17.49 20.33
N ILE A 452 -9.08 17.83 20.63
CA ILE A 452 -9.51 18.76 21.67
C ILE A 452 -10.45 18.00 22.60
N ALA A 453 -10.18 18.05 23.89
CA ALA A 453 -11.11 17.62 24.93
C ALA A 453 -11.85 18.85 25.44
N VAL A 454 -13.18 18.84 25.38
CA VAL A 454 -14.04 19.91 25.89
C VAL A 454 -14.79 19.39 27.12
N LEU A 455 -14.69 20.11 28.22
CA LEU A 455 -15.44 19.88 29.44
C LEU A 455 -16.58 20.91 29.53
N MET A 456 -17.80 20.43 29.72
CA MET A 456 -18.99 21.25 29.98
C MET A 456 -19.54 20.94 31.36
N LYS A 457 -20.03 21.98 32.04
CA LYS A 457 -20.61 21.88 33.38
C LYS A 457 -22.10 22.19 33.38
N GLU A 458 -22.84 21.34 34.07
CA GLU A 458 -24.28 21.49 34.31
C GLU A 458 -24.59 21.27 35.79
N ASP A 459 -25.61 21.95 36.28
CA ASP A 459 -26.33 21.58 37.49
C ASP A 459 -27.09 20.25 37.26
N ARG A 460 -27.08 19.33 38.23
CA ARG A 460 -27.74 18.02 38.12
C ARG A 460 -29.25 18.12 37.86
N VAL A 461 -29.91 19.15 38.38
CA VAL A 461 -31.36 19.40 38.32
C VAL A 461 -31.71 20.39 37.20
N THR A 462 -31.02 21.53 37.12
CA THR A 462 -31.39 22.66 36.23
C THR A 462 -30.54 22.79 34.96
N GLY A 463 -29.57 21.90 34.73
CA GLY A 463 -28.75 21.89 33.51
C GLY A 463 -27.79 23.08 33.47
N ALA A 464 -27.70 23.79 32.35
CA ALA A 464 -26.78 24.93 32.19
C ALA A 464 -27.13 26.19 33.04
N ILE A 465 -28.16 26.14 33.89
CA ILE A 465 -28.57 27.23 34.77
C ILE A 465 -28.21 26.85 36.22
N PRO A 466 -27.40 27.64 36.95
CA PRO A 466 -27.11 27.37 38.36
C PRO A 466 -28.31 27.68 39.28
N GLN A 467 -28.35 27.05 40.45
CA GLN A 467 -29.41 27.26 41.44
C GLN A 467 -29.04 28.32 42.49
N GLY A 468 -30.01 29.17 42.86
CA GLY A 468 -29.83 30.17 43.92
C GLY A 468 -28.69 31.15 43.63
N ALA A 469 -27.78 31.31 44.59
CA ALA A 469 -26.57 32.13 44.49
C ALA A 469 -25.33 31.36 43.98
N ALA A 470 -25.49 30.10 43.56
CA ALA A 470 -24.39 29.28 43.07
C ALA A 470 -23.92 29.72 41.66
N THR A 471 -22.75 29.25 41.26
CA THR A 471 -22.22 29.41 39.89
C THR A 471 -21.58 28.10 39.43
N LEU A 472 -21.57 27.84 38.13
CA LEU A 472 -20.84 26.72 37.53
C LEU A 472 -19.39 27.11 37.15
N ASP A 473 -19.10 28.41 37.09
CA ASP A 473 -17.77 28.96 36.80
C ASP A 473 -16.86 28.95 38.03
N GLY A 474 -15.55 28.84 37.80
CA GLY A 474 -14.52 28.81 38.84
C GLY A 474 -14.19 27.43 39.40
N ALA A 475 -14.84 26.37 38.91
CA ALA A 475 -14.44 24.99 39.18
C ALA A 475 -13.06 24.72 38.58
N VAL A 476 -12.21 23.95 39.28
CA VAL A 476 -10.86 23.61 38.82
C VAL A 476 -10.78 22.12 38.53
N TYR A 477 -10.43 21.77 37.29
CA TYR A 477 -10.33 20.40 36.80
C TYR A 477 -8.92 20.06 36.33
N GLU A 478 -8.44 18.86 36.67
CA GLU A 478 -7.24 18.26 36.10
C GLU A 478 -7.64 17.29 34.97
N LEU A 479 -6.98 17.41 33.81
CA LEU A 479 -7.05 16.43 32.73
C LEU A 479 -5.90 15.45 32.87
N HIS A 480 -6.19 14.16 32.93
CA HIS A 480 -5.17 13.12 33.01
C HIS A 480 -5.30 12.06 31.91
N ARG A 481 -4.17 11.50 31.51
CA ARG A 481 -4.11 10.28 30.68
C ARG A 481 -4.45 9.05 31.55
N THR A 482 -5.39 8.23 31.08
CA THR A 482 -5.93 7.09 31.84
C THR A 482 -4.92 5.96 32.04
N SER A 483 -3.99 5.77 31.11
CA SER A 483 -3.05 4.64 31.11
C SER A 483 -1.94 4.72 32.17
N ASN A 484 -1.60 5.93 32.64
CA ASN A 484 -0.49 6.18 33.57
C ASN A 484 -0.77 7.24 34.65
N ASP A 485 -2.00 7.77 34.74
CA ASP A 485 -2.42 8.87 35.65
C ASP A 485 -1.65 10.20 35.44
N GLU A 486 -0.94 10.34 34.32
CA GLU A 486 -0.16 11.54 33.97
C GLU A 486 -1.05 12.76 33.83
N LEU A 487 -0.75 13.82 34.59
CA LEU A 487 -1.40 15.13 34.47
C LEU A 487 -0.98 15.77 33.14
N ILE A 488 -1.97 16.08 32.31
CA ILE A 488 -1.78 16.68 30.98
C ILE A 488 -1.97 18.19 31.05
N ASP A 489 -3.04 18.64 31.72
CA ASP A 489 -3.34 20.07 31.90
C ASP A 489 -4.25 20.30 33.12
N THR A 490 -4.32 21.55 33.59
CA THR A 490 -5.24 22.00 34.64
C THR A 490 -6.05 23.19 34.13
N VAL A 491 -7.37 23.04 34.07
CA VAL A 491 -8.30 24.05 33.53
C VAL A 491 -9.21 24.60 34.61
N ILE A 492 -9.69 25.83 34.38
CA ILE A 492 -10.71 26.49 35.18
C ILE A 492 -11.95 26.66 34.30
N ILE A 493 -13.13 26.36 34.83
CA ILE A 493 -14.40 26.54 34.11
C ILE A 493 -14.73 28.04 33.98
N GLU A 494 -14.93 28.51 32.75
CA GLU A 494 -15.39 29.85 32.41
C GLU A 494 -16.56 29.77 31.42
N ALA A 495 -17.64 30.52 31.66
CA ALA A 495 -18.89 30.44 30.89
C ALA A 495 -19.42 29.00 30.72
N GLY A 496 -19.36 28.20 31.79
CA GLY A 496 -19.86 26.82 31.88
C GLY A 496 -19.00 25.77 31.18
N ARG A 497 -17.80 26.11 30.66
CA ARG A 497 -16.93 25.16 29.96
C ARG A 497 -15.44 25.40 30.13
N ALA A 498 -14.64 24.43 29.71
CA ALA A 498 -13.20 24.55 29.46
C ALA A 498 -12.79 23.62 28.29
N GLN A 499 -11.61 23.83 27.71
CA GLN A 499 -11.06 22.92 26.70
C GLN A 499 -9.53 22.81 26.78
N VAL A 500 -8.99 21.65 26.37
CA VAL A 500 -7.56 21.40 26.20
C VAL A 500 -7.34 20.92 24.77
N GLU A 501 -6.39 21.54 24.06
CA GLU A 501 -6.11 21.31 22.64
C GLU A 501 -4.80 20.53 22.42
N ASN A 502 -4.53 20.15 21.16
CA ASN A 502 -3.28 19.49 20.75
C ASN A 502 -3.01 18.16 21.48
N LEU A 503 -4.07 17.47 21.91
CA LEU A 503 -4.01 16.16 22.58
C LEU A 503 -3.76 15.06 21.55
N LEU A 504 -2.98 14.04 21.93
CA LEU A 504 -2.94 12.79 21.16
C LEU A 504 -4.28 12.05 21.30
N LEU A 505 -4.64 11.24 20.31
CA LEU A 505 -5.77 10.33 20.42
C LEU A 505 -5.43 9.28 21.49
N ASP A 506 -6.17 9.24 22.59
CA ASP A 506 -5.87 8.42 23.78
C ASP A 506 -7.11 8.29 24.69
N ASP A 507 -7.00 7.47 25.74
CA ASP A 507 -7.97 7.43 26.83
C ASP A 507 -7.59 8.45 27.93
N TYR A 508 -8.55 9.29 28.33
CA TYR A 508 -8.37 10.38 29.28
C TYR A 508 -9.45 10.39 30.37
N TYR A 509 -9.24 11.18 31.41
CA TYR A 509 -10.31 11.52 32.35
C TYR A 509 -10.17 12.94 32.91
N TRP A 510 -11.31 13.56 33.22
CA TRP A 510 -11.41 14.77 34.02
C TRP A 510 -11.56 14.40 35.51
N LEU A 511 -10.92 15.16 36.39
CA LEU A 511 -11.06 15.04 37.85
C LEU A 511 -11.19 16.43 38.47
N GLU A 512 -12.21 16.65 39.29
CA GLU A 512 -12.36 17.93 39.99
C GLU A 512 -11.39 18.04 41.16
N LYS A 513 -10.81 19.22 41.32
CA LYS A 513 -9.89 19.58 42.41
C LYS A 513 -10.49 20.61 43.35
N GLN A 514 -11.41 21.43 42.82
CA GLN A 514 -12.12 22.47 43.54
C GLN A 514 -13.48 22.66 42.88
N ALA A 515 -14.55 22.42 43.64
CA ALA A 515 -15.92 22.74 43.23
C ALA A 515 -16.07 24.24 42.94
N PRO A 516 -17.01 24.64 42.07
CA PRO A 516 -17.39 26.03 41.94
C PRO A 516 -18.25 26.48 43.13
N LEU A 517 -18.46 27.79 43.28
CA LEU A 517 -19.15 28.34 44.45
C LEU A 517 -20.61 27.86 44.51
N GLY A 518 -21.00 27.28 45.65
CA GLY A 518 -22.36 26.79 45.90
C GLY A 518 -22.60 25.33 45.49
N TYR A 519 -21.58 24.62 45.03
CA TYR A 519 -21.63 23.21 44.65
C TYR A 519 -20.72 22.31 45.50
N GLN A 520 -20.94 21.00 45.42
CA GLN A 520 -20.18 19.98 46.15
C GLN A 520 -19.09 19.36 45.25
N LEU A 521 -17.90 19.15 45.81
CA LEU A 521 -16.75 18.60 45.08
C LEU A 521 -17.02 17.20 44.50
N ASP A 522 -16.95 17.08 43.18
CA ASP A 522 -17.07 15.81 42.48
C ASP A 522 -15.72 15.07 42.41
N SER A 523 -15.58 14.06 43.27
CA SER A 523 -14.37 13.20 43.32
C SER A 523 -14.33 12.07 42.27
N GLU A 524 -15.33 11.96 41.38
CA GLU A 524 -15.36 10.94 40.32
C GLU A 524 -14.34 11.26 39.19
N LYS A 525 -13.72 10.20 38.64
CA LYS A 525 -12.84 10.30 37.46
C LYS A 525 -13.68 10.11 36.19
N HIS A 526 -14.11 11.21 35.57
CA HIS A 526 -14.96 11.23 34.36
C HIS A 526 -14.17 10.84 33.11
N ARG A 527 -14.23 9.56 32.75
CA ARG A 527 -13.47 8.95 31.65
C ARG A 527 -14.08 9.20 30.27
N PHE A 528 -13.22 9.46 29.29
CA PHE A 528 -13.58 9.54 27.88
C PHE A 528 -12.43 9.04 26.99
N THR A 529 -12.74 8.68 25.75
CA THR A 529 -11.75 8.30 24.73
C THR A 529 -11.76 9.35 23.63
N LEU A 530 -10.60 9.93 23.31
CA LEU A 530 -10.45 10.86 22.19
C LEU A 530 -10.09 10.06 20.92
N THR A 531 -11.10 9.74 20.11
CA THR A 531 -10.95 8.82 18.96
C THR A 531 -10.66 9.52 17.64
N TYR A 532 -10.16 8.75 16.66
CA TYR A 532 -9.91 9.21 15.30
C TYR A 532 -11.20 9.66 14.60
N ALA A 533 -11.25 10.93 14.19
CA ALA A 533 -12.41 11.54 13.53
C ALA A 533 -12.42 11.33 12.00
N GLY A 534 -11.40 10.66 11.45
CA GLY A 534 -11.25 10.37 10.03
C GLY A 534 -10.28 11.29 9.30
N GLU A 535 -9.73 10.79 8.18
CA GLU A 535 -8.54 11.32 7.48
C GLU A 535 -8.64 12.75 6.94
N LYS A 536 -9.85 13.31 6.87
CA LYS A 536 -10.15 14.65 6.32
C LYS A 536 -10.57 15.65 7.38
N VAL A 537 -10.52 15.26 8.65
CA VAL A 537 -10.79 16.12 9.80
C VAL A 537 -9.44 16.59 10.35
N GLU A 538 -9.28 17.90 10.53
CA GLU A 538 -8.03 18.46 11.07
C GLU A 538 -7.80 18.07 12.53
N THR A 539 -8.88 18.06 13.32
CA THR A 539 -8.81 17.90 14.77
C THR A 539 -10.01 17.10 15.26
N ALA A 540 -9.75 16.01 15.99
CA ALA A 540 -10.82 15.27 16.68
C ALA A 540 -11.37 16.11 17.85
N ILE A 541 -12.67 16.05 18.13
CA ILE A 541 -13.27 16.77 19.26
C ILE A 541 -14.05 15.76 20.09
N GLN A 542 -13.76 15.69 21.39
CA GLN A 542 -14.55 14.92 22.34
C GLN A 542 -15.09 15.84 23.42
N GLU A 543 -16.42 15.85 23.57
CA GLU A 543 -17.14 16.60 24.58
C GLU A 543 -17.46 15.70 25.78
N THR A 544 -17.31 16.23 27.00
CA THR A 544 -17.72 15.57 28.25
C THR A 544 -18.57 16.55 29.05
N THR A 545 -19.79 16.14 29.43
CA THR A 545 -20.65 16.94 30.31
C THR A 545 -20.68 16.31 31.69
N VAL A 546 -20.26 17.06 32.72
CA VAL A 546 -20.25 16.60 34.12
C VAL A 546 -21.29 17.37 34.91
N LYS A 547 -22.07 16.67 35.75
CA LYS A 547 -23.19 17.22 36.51
C LYS A 547 -22.84 17.46 37.97
N GLU A 548 -22.94 18.71 38.41
CA GLU A 548 -22.72 19.16 39.79
C GLU A 548 -23.92 18.93 40.71
N ASP A 549 -23.65 18.60 41.98
CA ASP A 549 -24.65 18.60 43.05
C ASP A 549 -24.58 19.89 43.87
N VAL A 550 -25.64 20.70 43.81
CA VAL A 550 -25.72 21.95 44.57
C VAL A 550 -25.61 21.67 46.08
N VAL A 551 -25.03 22.60 46.81
CA VAL A 551 -25.13 22.63 48.27
C VAL A 551 -26.60 22.84 48.65
N LEU A 552 -27.14 21.93 49.46
CA LEU A 552 -28.52 21.92 49.94
C LEU A 552 -28.53 21.99 51.46
N GLY A 553 -29.48 22.73 52.02
CA GLY A 553 -29.69 22.84 53.46
C GLY A 553 -31.13 23.14 53.80
N GLY A 554 -31.35 23.70 54.99
CA GLY A 554 -32.68 24.04 55.47
C GLY A 554 -32.66 24.85 56.76
N PHE A 555 -33.84 25.04 57.31
CA PHE A 555 -34.03 25.61 58.64
C PHE A 555 -35.37 25.20 59.22
N ASP A 556 -35.54 25.38 60.52
CA ASP A 556 -36.84 25.27 61.18
C ASP A 556 -37.15 26.47 62.08
N ILE A 557 -38.44 26.62 62.39
CA ILE A 557 -38.98 27.66 63.25
C ILE A 557 -39.85 26.99 64.32
N ILE A 558 -39.64 27.38 65.57
CA ILE A 558 -40.63 27.23 66.66
C ILE A 558 -41.34 28.58 66.82
N LYS A 559 -42.64 28.60 66.51
CA LYS A 559 -43.48 29.79 66.51
C LYS A 559 -44.34 29.87 67.76
N PHE A 560 -44.28 31.01 68.45
CA PHE A 560 -45.04 31.21 69.67
C PHE A 560 -45.57 32.64 69.83
N GLY A 561 -46.58 32.78 70.69
CA GLY A 561 -47.12 34.04 71.17
C GLY A 561 -46.53 34.39 72.54
N ASN A 562 -46.30 35.68 72.78
CA ASN A 562 -45.78 36.17 74.07
C ASN A 562 -46.71 35.89 75.27
N TYR A 563 -48.02 35.73 75.01
CA TYR A 563 -48.99 35.09 75.90
C TYR A 563 -50.23 34.66 75.10
N ASP A 564 -51.07 33.79 75.69
CA ASP A 564 -52.42 33.48 75.16
C ASP A 564 -53.40 34.62 75.53
N TRP A 565 -53.81 35.42 74.55
CA TRP A 565 -54.75 36.52 74.79
C TRP A 565 -56.19 36.08 75.04
N LYS A 566 -56.58 34.87 74.61
CA LYS A 566 -57.93 34.32 74.82
C LYS A 566 -58.09 33.83 76.26
N ASN A 567 -57.09 33.15 76.81
CA ASN A 567 -57.20 32.44 78.09
C ASN A 567 -56.30 33.00 79.23
N SER A 568 -55.28 33.81 78.94
CA SER A 568 -54.29 34.28 79.94
C SER A 568 -54.21 35.80 80.11
N LEU A 569 -55.07 36.59 79.44
CA LEU A 569 -55.07 38.05 79.51
C LEU A 569 -55.11 38.59 80.96
N ILE A 570 -56.00 38.08 81.83
CA ILE A 570 -56.13 38.59 83.20
C ILE A 570 -54.87 38.29 84.04
N GLN A 571 -54.24 37.14 83.86
CA GLN A 571 -52.97 36.79 84.52
C GLN A 571 -51.85 37.76 84.07
N TYR A 572 -51.76 38.02 82.76
CA TYR A 572 -50.81 38.98 82.19
C TYR A 572 -51.04 40.42 82.70
N LEU A 573 -52.29 40.88 82.76
CA LEU A 573 -52.64 42.19 83.31
C LEU A 573 -52.33 42.30 84.81
N LYS A 574 -52.41 41.20 85.57
CA LYS A 574 -51.95 41.14 86.97
C LYS A 574 -50.43 41.21 87.13
N GLY A 575 -49.66 40.95 86.06
CA GLY A 575 -48.20 40.91 86.09
C GLY A 575 -47.64 39.53 86.44
N GLU A 576 -48.47 38.49 86.34
CA GLU A 576 -48.01 37.10 86.33
C GLU A 576 -47.32 36.80 85.00
N ASN A 577 -46.45 35.78 84.95
CA ASN A 577 -45.76 35.37 83.73
C ASN A 577 -46.50 34.16 83.12
N PRO A 578 -47.40 34.36 82.13
CA PRO A 578 -48.18 33.27 81.56
C PRO A 578 -47.28 32.29 80.77
N PRO A 579 -47.73 31.05 80.55
CA PRO A 579 -47.04 30.14 79.66
C PRO A 579 -47.00 30.72 78.23
N ILE A 580 -45.88 30.49 77.56
CA ILE A 580 -45.72 30.75 76.13
C ILE A 580 -46.69 29.85 75.36
N LEU A 581 -47.45 30.43 74.42
CA LEU A 581 -48.42 29.71 73.60
C LEU A 581 -47.78 29.33 72.25
N PRO A 582 -47.62 28.04 71.89
CA PRO A 582 -47.29 27.64 70.53
C PRO A 582 -48.38 28.09 69.55
N LEU A 583 -48.00 28.62 68.39
CA LEU A 583 -48.94 29.14 67.41
C LEU A 583 -49.04 28.20 66.21
N GLU A 584 -50.14 27.47 66.12
CA GLU A 584 -50.54 26.69 64.95
C GLU A 584 -51.08 27.59 63.82
N ASN A 585 -51.03 27.11 62.59
CA ASN A 585 -51.62 27.75 61.40
C ASN A 585 -50.99 29.12 61.04
N VAL A 586 -49.74 29.37 61.43
CA VAL A 586 -48.94 30.53 60.99
C VAL A 586 -48.26 30.16 59.67
N GLU A 587 -48.49 30.94 58.61
CA GLU A 587 -47.84 30.70 57.32
C GLU A 587 -46.53 31.49 57.22
N PHE A 588 -45.47 30.82 56.77
CA PHE A 588 -44.20 31.42 56.40
C PHE A 588 -43.90 31.20 54.92
N THR A 589 -43.45 32.27 54.26
CA THR A 589 -43.00 32.27 52.86
C THR A 589 -41.49 32.52 52.81
N VAL A 590 -40.79 31.67 52.06
CA VAL A 590 -39.33 31.67 51.87
C VAL A 590 -39.02 32.16 50.46
N ILE A 591 -38.33 33.30 50.36
CA ILE A 591 -38.05 34.00 49.10
C ILE A 591 -36.53 34.01 48.88
N SER A 592 -36.05 33.55 47.73
CA SER A 592 -34.64 33.65 47.35
C SER A 592 -34.25 35.13 47.18
N LYS A 593 -33.15 35.59 47.77
CA LYS A 593 -32.65 36.96 47.52
C LYS A 593 -31.95 37.09 46.17
N THR A 594 -31.49 35.99 45.58
CA THR A 594 -30.84 36.01 44.27
C THR A 594 -31.84 36.07 43.12
N THR A 595 -32.91 35.27 43.15
CA THR A 595 -33.94 35.25 42.09
C THR A 595 -35.13 36.15 42.39
N ASN A 596 -35.37 36.51 43.66
CA ASN A 596 -36.62 37.12 44.17
C ASN A 596 -37.87 36.24 44.01
N GLU A 597 -37.70 34.94 43.74
CA GLU A 597 -38.81 34.00 43.62
C GLU A 597 -39.16 33.34 44.97
N ILE A 598 -40.44 32.98 45.14
CA ILE A 598 -40.90 32.17 46.27
C ILE A 598 -40.41 30.73 46.03
N VAL A 599 -39.58 30.23 46.94
CA VAL A 599 -38.96 28.90 46.85
C VAL A 599 -39.78 27.87 47.59
N GLN A 600 -40.25 28.21 48.81
CA GLN A 600 -41.15 27.37 49.61
C GLN A 600 -42.15 28.23 50.41
N VAL A 601 -43.31 27.64 50.71
CA VAL A 601 -44.31 28.15 51.65
C VAL A 601 -44.67 26.99 52.57
N GLY A 602 -44.86 27.26 53.86
CA GLY A 602 -45.29 26.25 54.82
C GLY A 602 -46.03 26.86 55.99
N VAL A 603 -46.67 26.00 56.78
CA VAL A 603 -47.57 26.38 57.87
C VAL A 603 -47.15 25.65 59.15
N THR A 604 -47.22 26.34 60.29
CA THR A 604 -46.87 25.75 61.60
C THR A 604 -47.89 24.73 62.10
N ASP A 605 -47.38 23.65 62.68
CA ASP A 605 -48.18 22.61 63.33
C ASP A 605 -48.66 23.02 64.74
N ASN A 606 -49.33 22.09 65.44
CA ASN A 606 -49.92 22.32 66.75
C ASN A 606 -48.92 22.51 67.90
N GLU A 607 -47.63 22.21 67.67
CA GLU A 607 -46.51 22.56 68.56
C GLU A 607 -45.83 23.87 68.12
N GLY A 608 -46.41 24.56 67.12
CA GLY A 608 -45.87 25.78 66.52
C GLY A 608 -44.66 25.52 65.63
N TYR A 609 -44.36 24.27 65.27
CA TYR A 609 -43.17 23.88 64.54
C TYR A 609 -43.39 23.87 63.02
N ILE A 610 -42.35 24.22 62.27
CA ILE A 610 -42.30 24.18 60.80
C ILE A 610 -40.85 24.00 60.36
N SER A 611 -40.61 23.19 59.32
CA SER A 611 -39.27 22.95 58.75
C SER A 611 -39.27 23.10 57.23
N PHE A 612 -38.29 23.83 56.72
CA PHE A 612 -37.98 23.99 55.30
C PHE A 612 -36.68 23.24 55.00
N LYS A 613 -36.67 22.44 53.95
CA LYS A 613 -35.58 21.50 53.61
C LYS A 613 -35.27 21.56 52.12
N ASP A 614 -34.11 21.02 51.74
CA ASP A 614 -33.65 20.94 50.35
C ASP A 614 -33.64 22.33 49.67
N LEU A 615 -33.31 23.37 50.44
CA LEU A 615 -33.08 24.72 49.97
C LEU A 615 -31.67 24.82 49.37
N PRO A 616 -31.49 25.23 48.11
CA PRO A 616 -30.19 25.48 47.50
C PRO A 616 -29.30 26.50 48.23
N TYR A 617 -28.04 26.57 47.81
CA TYR A 617 -27.10 27.60 48.21
C TYR A 617 -27.63 29.00 47.82
N ASP A 618 -28.08 29.76 48.81
CA ASP A 618 -28.56 31.13 48.65
C ASP A 618 -28.66 31.83 50.01
N THR A 619 -29.00 33.11 50.02
CA THR A 619 -29.63 33.75 51.18
C THR A 619 -31.12 33.95 50.90
N TYR A 620 -31.95 33.57 51.85
CA TYR A 620 -33.40 33.66 51.78
C TYR A 620 -33.92 34.78 52.68
N THR A 621 -34.94 35.51 52.25
CA THR A 621 -35.79 36.32 53.12
C THR A 621 -36.99 35.49 53.53
N VAL A 622 -37.21 35.36 54.83
CA VAL A 622 -38.31 34.61 55.43
C VAL A 622 -39.31 35.59 56.01
N LYS A 623 -40.58 35.47 55.60
CA LYS A 623 -41.69 36.37 55.96
C LYS A 623 -42.83 35.57 56.60
N GLU A 624 -43.40 36.09 57.67
CA GLU A 624 -44.71 35.63 58.15
C GLU A 624 -45.80 36.21 57.23
N THR A 625 -46.47 35.36 56.45
CA THR A 625 -47.48 35.79 55.46
C THR A 625 -48.92 35.62 55.95
N VAL A 626 -49.16 34.76 56.95
CA VAL A 626 -50.44 34.66 57.65
C VAL A 626 -50.20 34.75 59.16
N THR A 627 -50.54 35.90 59.73
CA THR A 627 -50.46 36.17 61.17
C THR A 627 -51.71 35.66 61.90
N PRO A 628 -51.57 34.90 63.00
CA PRO A 628 -52.70 34.50 63.84
C PRO A 628 -53.51 35.68 64.41
N GLU A 629 -54.81 35.45 64.56
CA GLU A 629 -55.75 36.43 65.14
C GLU A 629 -55.23 37.00 66.47
N GLY A 630 -55.29 38.32 66.60
CA GLY A 630 -54.94 39.05 67.81
C GLY A 630 -53.44 39.22 68.08
N TYR A 631 -52.59 38.80 67.15
CA TYR A 631 -51.15 39.03 67.20
C TYR A 631 -50.68 40.03 66.13
N LYS A 632 -49.54 40.67 66.39
CA LYS A 632 -48.76 41.46 65.43
C LYS A 632 -47.84 40.52 64.67
N VAL A 633 -47.74 40.73 63.35
CA VAL A 633 -46.82 40.03 62.45
C VAL A 633 -45.38 40.15 62.95
N SER A 634 -44.59 39.07 62.84
CA SER A 634 -43.15 39.13 63.13
C SER A 634 -42.39 39.98 62.10
N ASN A 635 -41.21 40.47 62.46
CA ASN A 635 -40.31 41.07 61.47
C ASN A 635 -39.78 39.99 60.50
N ASP A 636 -39.61 40.36 59.24
CA ASP A 636 -38.83 39.58 58.27
C ASP A 636 -37.41 39.31 58.80
N PHE A 637 -36.85 38.15 58.46
CA PHE A 637 -35.46 37.80 58.76
C PHE A 637 -34.79 37.08 57.59
N GLU A 638 -33.47 36.89 57.69
CA GLU A 638 -32.68 36.24 56.64
C GLU A 638 -32.06 34.92 57.12
N VAL A 639 -31.99 33.95 56.21
CA VAL A 639 -31.36 32.64 56.41
C VAL A 639 -30.40 32.39 55.25
N THR A 640 -29.12 32.16 55.53
CA THR A 640 -28.12 31.80 54.49
C THR A 640 -27.83 30.32 54.56
N ILE A 641 -28.01 29.61 53.45
CA ILE A 641 -27.57 28.23 53.28
C ILE A 641 -26.19 28.26 52.63
N SER A 642 -25.16 27.86 53.37
CA SER A 642 -23.76 27.93 52.93
C SER A 642 -23.02 26.59 52.92
N GLU A 643 -23.55 25.57 53.61
CA GLU A 643 -22.91 24.26 53.78
C GLU A 643 -23.93 23.13 53.54
N HIS A 644 -23.49 22.02 52.94
CA HIS A 644 -24.39 20.92 52.61
C HIS A 644 -24.86 20.19 53.88
N GLY A 645 -26.17 19.96 54.00
CA GLY A 645 -26.82 19.40 55.19
C GLY A 645 -27.01 20.40 56.34
N GLN A 646 -26.66 21.67 56.16
CA GLN A 646 -26.84 22.70 57.19
C GLN A 646 -28.33 22.87 57.54
N THR A 647 -28.64 22.91 58.84
CA THR A 647 -29.97 23.26 59.35
C THR A 647 -29.84 24.37 60.38
N HIS A 648 -30.51 25.50 60.16
CA HIS A 648 -30.61 26.58 61.15
C HIS A 648 -31.89 26.44 62.00
N HIS A 649 -31.88 26.93 63.23
CA HIS A 649 -33.00 26.80 64.17
C HIS A 649 -33.42 28.17 64.71
N TYR A 650 -34.69 28.53 64.51
CA TYR A 650 -35.23 29.85 64.89
C TYR A 650 -36.39 29.72 65.89
N ALA A 651 -36.50 30.71 66.78
CA ALA A 651 -37.59 30.83 67.75
C ALA A 651 -38.24 32.21 67.58
N ILE A 652 -39.44 32.26 67.03
CA ILE A 652 -40.06 33.51 66.54
C ILE A 652 -41.29 33.87 67.38
N GLU A 653 -41.16 34.95 68.17
CA GLU A 653 -42.24 35.53 68.99
C GLU A 653 -43.20 36.36 68.13
N ASN A 654 -44.51 36.14 68.29
CA ASN A 654 -45.54 37.12 67.94
C ASN A 654 -46.05 37.79 69.20
N ARG A 655 -46.28 39.10 69.12
CA ARG A 655 -46.77 39.90 70.26
C ARG A 655 -48.24 40.18 70.10
N VAL A 656 -49.02 39.96 71.15
CA VAL A 656 -50.44 40.31 71.21
C VAL A 656 -50.62 41.79 70.82
N ILE A 657 -51.69 42.07 70.07
CA ILE A 657 -52.09 43.45 69.76
C ILE A 657 -52.58 44.11 71.05
N GLU A 658 -51.97 45.23 71.42
CA GLU A 658 -52.24 45.92 72.67
C GLU A 658 -52.50 47.40 72.43
N GLU A 659 -53.61 47.91 72.96
CA GLU A 659 -53.98 49.33 72.91
C GLU A 659 -54.42 49.83 74.29
N ARG A 660 -54.06 51.07 74.62
CA ARG A 660 -54.42 51.69 75.90
C ARG A 660 -55.77 52.39 75.77
N LEU A 661 -56.69 52.16 76.72
CA LEU A 661 -57.95 52.88 76.76
C LEU A 661 -57.81 54.23 77.48
N LYS A 662 -58.39 55.28 76.88
CA LYS A 662 -58.71 56.56 77.48
C LYS A 662 -60.22 56.81 77.36
N VAL A 663 -60.89 57.17 78.46
CA VAL A 663 -62.30 57.56 78.44
C VAL A 663 -62.43 59.01 78.87
N VAL A 664 -63.11 59.83 78.07
CA VAL A 664 -63.35 61.25 78.31
C VAL A 664 -64.85 61.45 78.58
N LYS A 665 -65.20 62.01 79.74
CA LYS A 665 -66.58 62.35 80.07
C LYS A 665 -67.01 63.65 79.42
N TYR A 666 -68.22 63.67 78.88
CA TYR A 666 -68.83 64.87 78.32
C TYR A 666 -70.30 65.01 78.76
N ASP A 667 -70.80 66.22 78.81
CA ASP A 667 -72.20 66.50 79.15
C ASP A 667 -73.07 66.37 77.89
N LEU A 668 -74.15 65.58 77.98
CA LEU A 668 -75.02 65.27 76.85
C LEU A 668 -75.80 66.46 76.30
N ALA A 669 -75.98 67.54 77.07
CA ALA A 669 -76.75 68.72 76.65
C ALA A 669 -75.88 69.77 75.94
N THR A 670 -74.61 69.90 76.34
CA THR A 670 -73.66 70.91 75.84
C THR A 670 -72.63 70.34 74.87
N GLY A 671 -72.33 69.04 74.95
CA GLY A 671 -71.27 68.39 74.18
C GLY A 671 -69.86 68.63 74.72
N GLU A 672 -69.70 69.46 75.75
CA GLU A 672 -68.42 69.82 76.37
C GLU A 672 -67.92 68.76 77.35
N THR A 673 -66.61 68.71 77.57
CA THR A 673 -65.98 67.81 78.57
C THR A 673 -66.49 68.13 79.97
N ILE A 674 -66.64 67.12 80.84
CA ILE A 674 -66.96 67.28 82.27
C ILE A 674 -65.64 67.25 83.07
N PRO A 675 -65.00 68.40 83.41
CA PRO A 675 -63.72 68.43 84.11
C PRO A 675 -63.88 68.14 85.62
N ARG A 676 -64.26 66.90 85.94
CA ARG A 676 -64.44 66.42 87.31
C ARG A 676 -63.93 65.00 87.46
N ALA A 677 -63.26 64.76 88.58
CA ALA A 677 -62.81 63.44 88.99
C ALA A 677 -63.96 62.60 89.54
N GLY A 678 -63.77 61.29 89.57
CA GLY A 678 -64.64 60.37 90.31
C GLY A 678 -65.82 59.78 89.53
N ALA A 679 -65.91 59.98 88.21
CA ALA A 679 -66.75 59.10 87.38
C ALA A 679 -66.06 57.73 87.29
N GLY A 680 -66.69 56.69 87.82
CA GLY A 680 -66.13 55.35 87.98
C GLY A 680 -66.65 54.39 86.92
N PHE A 681 -65.75 53.63 86.32
CA PHE A 681 -66.03 52.71 85.21
C PHE A 681 -65.50 51.31 85.48
N GLN A 682 -66.27 50.31 85.09
CA GLN A 682 -65.80 48.93 84.96
C GLN A 682 -65.67 48.57 83.47
N ILE A 683 -64.69 47.72 83.16
CA ILE A 683 -64.43 47.22 81.81
C ILE A 683 -64.51 45.71 81.87
N ARG A 684 -65.36 45.11 81.03
CA ARG A 684 -65.54 43.66 80.94
C ARG A 684 -64.98 43.13 79.63
N ASN A 685 -64.19 42.06 79.67
CA ASN A 685 -63.85 41.31 78.47
C ASN A 685 -65.09 40.53 78.01
N VAL A 686 -65.52 40.70 76.75
CA VAL A 686 -66.77 40.11 76.24
C VAL A 686 -66.65 38.60 76.02
N ALA A 687 -65.46 38.09 75.75
CA ALA A 687 -65.23 36.66 75.49
C ALA A 687 -65.19 35.83 76.79
N THR A 688 -64.50 36.31 77.83
CA THR A 688 -64.43 35.60 79.13
C THR A 688 -65.55 35.99 80.10
N GLY A 689 -66.16 37.16 79.90
CA GLY A 689 -67.15 37.75 80.81
C GLY A 689 -66.55 38.37 82.07
N GLU A 690 -65.22 38.30 82.24
CA GLU A 690 -64.50 38.79 83.42
C GLU A 690 -64.27 40.31 83.38
N LEU A 691 -64.15 40.93 84.55
CA LEU A 691 -63.74 42.32 84.67
C LEU A 691 -62.21 42.45 84.53
N VAL A 692 -61.78 43.47 83.78
CA VAL A 692 -60.38 43.90 83.68
C VAL A 692 -59.91 44.32 85.07
N GLN A 693 -58.91 43.62 85.61
CA GLN A 693 -58.26 43.97 86.87
C GLN A 693 -56.85 44.48 86.61
N LEU A 694 -56.54 45.71 87.04
CA LEU A 694 -55.19 46.28 86.95
C LEU A 694 -54.59 46.51 88.35
N PRO A 695 -53.25 46.49 88.49
CA PRO A 695 -52.58 46.84 89.73
C PRO A 695 -52.96 48.24 90.23
N ASN A 696 -53.23 48.35 91.54
CA ASN A 696 -53.52 49.59 92.25
C ASN A 696 -52.75 49.59 93.60
N VAL A 697 -52.75 50.72 94.31
CA VAL A 697 -52.02 50.91 95.58
C VAL A 697 -52.34 49.81 96.61
N ASP A 698 -53.60 49.39 96.69
CA ASP A 698 -54.09 48.37 97.64
C ASP A 698 -54.22 46.96 97.03
N GLY A 699 -53.51 46.68 95.92
CA GLY A 699 -53.53 45.38 95.24
C GLY A 699 -54.04 45.48 93.80
N PHE A 700 -55.32 45.18 93.57
CA PHE A 700 -55.96 45.24 92.25
C PHE A 700 -57.28 46.00 92.30
N THR A 701 -57.62 46.71 91.22
CA THR A 701 -58.94 47.33 91.03
C THR A 701 -59.56 46.88 89.71
N ASP A 702 -60.88 46.66 89.73
CA ASP A 702 -61.72 46.49 88.54
C ASP A 702 -62.42 47.78 88.10
N THR A 703 -62.34 48.82 88.94
CA THR A 703 -63.04 50.10 88.77
C THR A 703 -62.02 51.23 88.60
N PHE A 704 -62.17 51.99 87.53
CA PHE A 704 -61.25 53.04 87.09
C PHE A 704 -61.96 54.39 87.10
N TYR A 705 -61.32 55.43 87.66
CA TYR A 705 -61.96 56.73 87.89
C TYR A 705 -61.37 57.83 87.00
N THR A 706 -62.20 58.79 86.61
CA THR A 706 -61.73 60.03 85.96
C THR A 706 -60.89 60.87 86.90
N ASN A 707 -59.93 61.60 86.33
CA ASN A 707 -59.14 62.64 86.97
C ASN A 707 -59.87 63.99 86.96
N GLY A 708 -59.24 65.03 87.54
CA GLY A 708 -59.82 66.38 87.58
C GLY A 708 -60.01 67.06 86.21
N GLU A 709 -59.42 66.53 85.14
CA GLU A 709 -59.59 67.02 83.76
C GLU A 709 -60.73 66.30 83.02
N GLY A 710 -61.44 65.39 83.69
CA GLY A 710 -62.63 64.73 83.14
C GLY A 710 -62.36 63.46 82.34
N PHE A 711 -61.16 62.88 82.45
CA PHE A 711 -60.83 61.63 81.75
C PHE A 711 -60.14 60.61 82.65
N LEU A 712 -60.28 59.33 82.30
CA LEU A 712 -59.43 58.26 82.82
C LEU A 712 -58.56 57.73 81.69
N GLN A 713 -57.40 57.19 82.03
CA GLN A 713 -56.55 56.46 81.10
C GLN A 713 -55.93 55.26 81.84
N LEU A 714 -56.00 54.07 81.26
CA LEU A 714 -55.50 52.87 81.90
C LEU A 714 -53.96 52.87 82.03
N SER A 715 -53.46 52.32 83.13
CA SER A 715 -52.02 52.20 83.39
C SER A 715 -51.34 51.19 82.46
N LYS A 716 -51.96 50.01 82.27
CA LYS A 716 -51.59 49.02 81.25
C LYS A 716 -52.45 49.19 79.99
N ALA A 717 -51.92 48.71 78.86
CA ALA A 717 -52.73 48.47 77.67
C ALA A 717 -53.62 47.24 77.89
N LEU A 718 -54.71 47.16 77.14
CA LEU A 718 -55.54 45.96 77.03
C LEU A 718 -55.03 45.14 75.84
N GLY A 719 -55.03 43.81 75.96
CA GLY A 719 -54.74 42.90 74.84
C GLY A 719 -55.93 42.80 73.87
N TYR A 720 -55.70 42.13 72.74
CA TYR A 720 -56.68 41.98 71.68
C TYR A 720 -58.02 41.42 72.17
N GLY A 721 -59.12 41.90 71.60
CA GLY A 721 -60.46 41.37 71.84
C GLY A 721 -61.53 42.45 71.99
N ASN A 722 -62.75 41.98 72.27
CA ASN A 722 -63.92 42.83 72.46
C ASN A 722 -64.16 43.12 73.94
N TYR A 723 -64.47 44.37 74.26
CA TYR A 723 -64.68 44.86 75.62
C TYR A 723 -65.98 45.65 75.73
N GLU A 724 -66.60 45.59 76.91
CA GLU A 724 -67.78 46.37 77.28
C GLU A 724 -67.37 47.34 78.40
N LEU A 725 -67.47 48.65 78.14
CA LEU A 725 -67.30 49.71 79.11
C LEU A 725 -68.66 50.07 79.73
N SER A 726 -68.77 49.99 81.05
CA SER A 726 -69.96 50.42 81.79
C SER A 726 -69.58 51.41 82.88
N GLU A 727 -70.31 52.52 82.98
CA GLU A 727 -70.25 53.38 84.15
C GLU A 727 -70.88 52.67 85.37
N VAL A 728 -70.22 52.76 86.52
CA VAL A 728 -70.73 52.27 87.81
C VAL A 728 -70.88 53.39 88.85
N GLN A 729 -70.33 54.58 88.60
CA GLN A 729 -70.45 55.75 89.46
C GLN A 729 -70.43 57.04 88.64
N ALA A 730 -71.49 57.86 88.74
CA ALA A 730 -71.57 59.18 88.13
C ALA A 730 -70.58 60.20 88.73
N PRO A 731 -70.08 61.17 87.95
CA PRO A 731 -69.44 62.35 88.52
C PRO A 731 -70.48 63.20 89.28
N THR A 732 -70.04 63.90 90.32
CA THR A 732 -70.93 64.71 91.17
C THR A 732 -71.73 65.73 90.35
N GLY A 733 -73.06 65.67 90.46
CA GLY A 733 -74.00 66.53 89.72
C GLY A 733 -74.59 65.90 88.46
N TYR A 734 -74.26 64.64 88.14
CA TYR A 734 -74.74 63.93 86.94
C TYR A 734 -75.48 62.64 87.30
N GLN A 735 -76.39 62.22 86.42
CA GLN A 735 -77.10 60.96 86.53
C GLN A 735 -76.23 59.81 86.02
N LEU A 736 -76.14 58.72 86.79
CA LEU A 736 -75.47 57.48 86.40
C LEU A 736 -76.07 56.95 85.09
N SER A 737 -75.23 56.80 84.07
CA SER A 737 -75.67 56.27 82.79
C SER A 737 -75.90 54.77 82.87
N SER A 738 -76.98 54.30 82.24
CA SER A 738 -77.20 52.87 81.96
C SER A 738 -76.66 52.45 80.59
N GLU A 739 -76.03 53.36 79.86
CA GLU A 739 -75.38 53.07 78.58
C GLU A 739 -74.17 52.16 78.79
N LYS A 740 -73.97 51.26 77.83
CA LYS A 740 -72.77 50.43 77.74
C LYS A 740 -72.13 50.62 76.38
N VAL A 741 -70.84 50.93 76.37
CA VAL A 741 -70.10 51.15 75.13
C VAL A 741 -69.24 49.93 74.85
N THR A 742 -69.54 49.23 73.76
CA THR A 742 -68.68 48.15 73.25
C THR A 742 -67.54 48.74 72.42
N PHE A 743 -66.32 48.27 72.65
CA PHE A 743 -65.14 48.65 71.86
C PHE A 743 -64.24 47.44 71.61
N THR A 744 -63.43 47.50 70.57
CA THR A 744 -62.51 46.42 70.19
C THR A 744 -61.08 46.91 70.29
N VAL A 745 -60.20 46.09 70.85
CA VAL A 745 -58.75 46.23 70.74
C VAL A 745 -58.33 45.39 69.53
N ASP A 746 -58.06 46.04 68.42
CA ASP A 746 -57.63 45.42 67.16
C ASP A 746 -56.40 46.10 66.52
N GLY A 747 -55.90 47.18 67.12
CA GLY A 747 -54.74 47.94 66.63
C GLY A 747 -55.09 49.06 65.66
N SER A 748 -56.37 49.22 65.28
CA SER A 748 -56.83 50.25 64.35
C SER A 748 -56.74 51.67 64.92
N HIS A 749 -56.59 51.83 66.24
CA HIS A 749 -56.53 53.11 66.94
C HIS A 749 -55.10 53.62 67.16
N GLY A 750 -54.09 52.97 66.58
CA GLY A 750 -52.69 53.36 66.72
C GLY A 750 -52.14 53.23 68.14
N GLY A 751 -52.73 52.35 68.97
CA GLY A 751 -52.29 52.10 70.35
C GLY A 751 -53.02 52.90 71.42
N LEU A 752 -53.95 53.80 71.07
CA LEU A 752 -54.76 54.55 72.04
C LEU A 752 -56.24 54.63 71.61
N ILE A 753 -57.09 53.86 72.28
CA ILE A 753 -58.54 53.91 72.12
C ILE A 753 -59.08 55.09 72.92
N VAL A 754 -59.81 56.01 72.28
CA VAL A 754 -60.42 57.18 72.94
C VAL A 754 -61.94 57.07 72.87
N ILE A 755 -62.58 56.76 73.98
CA ILE A 755 -64.04 56.73 74.10
C ILE A 755 -64.53 58.05 74.71
N ARG A 756 -65.52 58.70 74.07
CA ARG A 756 -66.31 59.76 74.71
C ARG A 756 -67.54 59.14 75.31
N PHE A 757 -67.76 59.32 76.61
CA PHE A 757 -68.90 58.74 77.33
C PHE A 757 -69.73 59.86 77.96
N GLY A 758 -71.03 59.87 77.70
CA GLY A 758 -71.90 61.03 77.96
C GLY A 758 -72.78 60.85 79.18
N ASP A 759 -72.87 61.89 80.01
CA ASP A 759 -73.79 61.94 81.15
C ASP A 759 -74.81 63.05 81.01
N GLN A 760 -75.97 62.88 81.65
CA GLN A 760 -76.98 63.92 81.78
C GLN A 760 -76.83 64.62 83.14
N ALA A 761 -76.68 65.94 83.15
CA ALA A 761 -76.66 66.73 84.38
C ALA A 761 -77.98 66.62 85.16
N ILE A 762 -77.89 66.51 86.49
CA ILE A 762 -79.04 66.57 87.40
C ILE A 762 -79.46 68.04 87.53
N PRO A 763 -80.74 68.40 87.29
CA PRO A 763 -81.18 69.79 87.40
C PRO A 763 -81.04 70.33 88.82
N GLU A 764 -80.24 71.39 89.00
CA GLU A 764 -80.25 72.18 90.24
C GLU A 764 -81.54 73.02 90.30
N ASN A 765 -82.38 72.78 91.30
CA ASN A 765 -83.63 73.52 91.51
C ASN A 765 -83.56 74.37 92.80
N PRO A 766 -83.38 75.70 92.71
CA PRO A 766 -83.42 76.58 93.86
C PRO A 766 -84.85 77.10 94.11
N GLU A 767 -85.40 76.86 95.31
CA GLU A 767 -85.87 77.92 96.23
C GLU A 767 -86.67 77.37 97.42
N LYS A 768 -86.52 78.03 98.57
CA LYS A 768 -87.39 77.89 99.75
C LYS A 768 -88.66 78.74 99.54
N LEU A 769 -89.76 78.38 100.22
CA LEU A 769 -90.30 79.18 101.34
C LEU A 769 -91.49 78.49 102.02
N VAL A 770 -91.77 78.91 103.26
CA VAL A 770 -92.82 78.37 104.15
C VAL A 770 -93.94 79.40 104.29
N GLU A 771 -95.18 78.90 104.39
CA GLU A 771 -96.42 79.60 104.75
C GLU A 771 -96.83 80.84 103.93
N THR A 772 -97.61 80.58 102.88
CA THR A 772 -98.90 81.25 102.66
C THR A 772 -99.89 80.22 102.12
N GLY A 773 -101.20 80.49 102.23
CA GLY A 773 -102.24 79.76 101.48
C GLY A 773 -102.81 78.52 102.16
N GLN A 774 -103.81 78.74 103.03
CA GLN A 774 -104.74 77.68 103.43
C GLN A 774 -105.36 77.02 102.19
N TYR A 775 -105.27 75.70 102.03
CA TYR A 775 -106.05 74.66 102.72
C TYR A 775 -107.54 74.61 102.33
N LEU A 776 -107.90 73.43 101.77
CA LEU A 776 -109.18 72.70 101.82
C LEU A 776 -110.17 72.85 100.64
N LEU A 777 -110.24 71.75 99.86
CA LEU A 777 -111.45 70.93 99.60
C LEU A 777 -112.81 71.67 99.53
N PRO A 778 -113.47 71.69 98.35
CA PRO A 778 -114.84 71.12 98.28
C PRO A 778 -115.15 70.41 96.94
N THR A 779 -115.70 69.17 96.92
CA THR A 779 -117.14 68.76 97.00
C THR A 779 -117.98 69.15 95.78
N LEU A 780 -118.76 68.27 95.13
CA LEU A 780 -119.46 67.05 95.62
C LEU A 780 -119.19 65.68 94.88
N THR A 781 -118.01 65.12 94.61
CA THR A 781 -116.63 65.61 94.64
C THR A 781 -116.42 66.87 93.77
N ILE A 782 -117.09 66.90 92.60
CA ILE A 782 -116.93 67.86 91.46
C ILE A 782 -115.48 67.95 90.94
N GLY A 783 -115.18 67.90 89.63
CA GLY A 783 -115.97 67.66 88.44
C GLY A 783 -115.13 67.98 87.18
N ALA A 784 -115.56 67.49 86.00
CA ALA A 784 -115.08 67.84 84.65
C ALA A 784 -113.59 67.52 84.31
N THR A 785 -113.22 66.78 83.25
CA THR A 785 -113.37 67.04 81.79
C THR A 785 -112.86 68.43 81.36
N LEU A 786 -112.12 68.64 80.26
CA LEU A 786 -111.80 67.89 79.03
C LEU A 786 -110.38 68.41 78.58
N VAL A 787 -109.49 67.65 77.91
CA VAL A 787 -109.27 67.66 76.43
C VAL A 787 -109.04 69.09 75.86
N MET A 788 -107.98 69.42 75.11
CA MET A 788 -107.43 68.76 73.91
C MET A 788 -106.07 69.36 73.49
N ALA A 789 -105.37 68.73 72.52
CA ALA A 789 -104.64 69.35 71.39
C ALA A 789 -103.49 70.35 71.73
N SER A 790 -102.37 70.46 71.01
CA SER A 790 -101.84 69.98 69.71
C SER A 790 -100.45 70.66 69.53
N LEU A 791 -99.58 70.52 68.53
CA LEU A 791 -99.49 69.83 67.23
C LEU A 791 -98.13 69.05 67.24
N LEU A 792 -97.84 68.00 66.46
CA LEU A 792 -98.02 67.74 65.02
C LEU A 792 -97.08 68.55 64.08
N SER A 793 -95.85 68.04 63.89
CA SER A 793 -95.06 68.13 62.62
C SER A 793 -93.82 67.23 62.77
N LEU A 794 -93.53 66.25 61.89
CA LEU A 794 -92.93 66.39 60.54
C LEU A 794 -91.53 67.05 60.64
N TRP A 795 -90.43 66.60 60.03
CA TRP A 795 -90.16 65.56 59.00
C TRP A 795 -88.63 65.26 59.11
N ARG A 796 -88.13 64.01 58.99
CA ARG A 796 -87.69 63.32 57.76
C ARG A 796 -86.56 64.01 56.95
N LEU A 797 -85.55 63.20 56.57
CA LEU A 797 -84.53 63.43 55.50
C LEU A 797 -83.42 64.46 55.86
N GLN A 798 -82.17 64.40 55.36
CA GLN A 798 -81.52 63.46 54.43
C GLN A 798 -79.97 63.49 54.54
N LYS A 799 -79.32 62.42 54.06
CA LYS A 799 -77.97 62.36 53.42
C LYS A 799 -77.03 63.58 53.53
N ALA A 800 -75.80 63.32 53.96
CA ALA A 800 -74.66 63.23 53.03
C ALA A 800 -73.70 62.14 53.52
#